data_AF-A0A923TC62-F1
#
_entry.id   AF-A0A923TC62-F1
#
_cell.length_a   1.000
_cell.length_b   1.000
_cell.length_c   1.000
_cell.angle_alpha   90.00
_cell.angle_beta   90.00
_cell.angle_gamma   90.00
#
_symmetry.space_group_name_H-M   'P 1'
#
loop_
_entity.id
_entity.type
_entity.pdbx_description
1 polymer ?
#
loop_
_entity_poly.entity_id
_entity_poly.type
_entity_poly.pdbx_seq_one_letter_code
_entity_poly.pdbx_strand_id
1 'polypeptide(L)'
;MEDLQRIEWNNEHFYKISNVDTFRPFFMSVVSDGNHWMFVASNGGISAGRKNAEYALFPYYTDDKITESAEITGSKSIFRIRVNGADRGTWEPFSIRGEGRFRTSRNLYKSIYGNKIIFEEINHDFQLSFQYQWSSSNQFGFIRTATLKNDSAEEISVELLDGLQNILPAGVPSDLQNRTSNLVDAYKRSELHAATGLGIYALSAIIVDKAEPSEALKANVVWSLGLDARGHLLSARQLGNFRRGEGITPETDVKGEKGAYFVHATLVLPAQATRTWTIGANVNQDHAALARLIQLLTEPEPLAAEVARETDLGTQNLLALCAAADALQCTADPLRDTRHFANVLFNIMRGGIFDDNYNIERQDLLNYLAKANHQVSKNQREVLQQLPEKCSLHELTALAEATPDPDFQRLCLEYLPLKFSRRHGDPSRPWNRFSINTHNESDGSKILDYEGNWRDIFQNWEALAHSYPDFLRGMIFKFVNASTFDGYNPYRVTKDGFDWETIEPDDPWSYIGYWGDHQIIYLLKLLELLEKHQPGSVADLFGKSFFVYANVPYRIKSYEAILDNPKDTIDFDAALDREIHARKEQMGADGALLRDRTGSIHRVGFLEKLLATLLAKLANFIPEGGIWMNTQRPEWNDANNALVGNGVSMVTLYYLRRFIVFFDQVLDHGAEQEMAISEELKGLFDGIFAGFQAHTSLLSAGLDDRSRKQMLDALGTAAHAFRQRIYAQGFSGNTQLILSKDIRQLLHTSLAFIDHSIRANKRADGLYHAYNLVGIDAAGLSVGHLSEMLEGQVAVLSAGVLAPADCLEVLDALKNSSLYRKDQNSYILYPDKDLPGFLRKNTVPAAALKASPLLREMLQQKDTRIITEDVTGAFHFNGNFKNSGDVSKALNAIDPGRYDSLTPENKKQVLGIFEEVFNHREFTGRSGTFFGYEGLGSIYWHMVSKLQLAVQECCLQAIAAGAPQEITGRLAAHYYAINEGIGVHKSPAHYGAFPTDPYSHTPKGKGAQQPGMTGQVKEDIISRFGELGLVVAGGELHFKPDLLRAQEFLSTGSVFDYIDLSGQAQSKHVPAGALCFTYCQVPITYRRAENTGVEIIYADGALQKNPNLKLDPETSKKIFARTGAVREILVALPIQNE
;
A
#
# COMPACT_ATOMS: atom_id res chain seq x y z
N MET A 1 -25.35 -1.79 -16.35
CA MET A 1 -24.41 -0.64 -16.37
C MET A 1 -24.36 -0.13 -17.80
N GLU A 2 -25.14 0.90 -18.17
CA GLU A 2 -25.17 1.38 -19.56
C GLU A 2 -23.88 2.12 -19.97
N ASP A 3 -23.18 2.72 -18.99
CA ASP A 3 -22.03 3.58 -19.24
C ASP A 3 -20.66 2.87 -19.31
N LEU A 4 -20.57 1.60 -18.90
CA LEU A 4 -19.34 0.80 -18.92
C LEU A 4 -19.50 -0.41 -19.84
N GLN A 5 -18.69 -0.47 -20.91
CA GLN A 5 -18.77 -1.54 -21.90
C GLN A 5 -17.40 -2.18 -22.09
N ARG A 6 -17.35 -3.52 -22.12
CA ARG A 6 -16.15 -4.24 -22.54
C ARG A 6 -16.15 -4.30 -24.07
N ILE A 7 -15.09 -3.82 -24.69
CA ILE A 7 -14.90 -3.85 -26.14
C ILE A 7 -13.60 -4.54 -26.49
N GLU A 8 -13.52 -5.11 -27.69
CA GLU A 8 -12.27 -5.61 -28.27
C GLU A 8 -11.76 -4.58 -29.27
N TRP A 9 -10.48 -4.23 -29.15
CA TRP A 9 -9.82 -3.24 -29.98
C TRP A 9 -8.38 -3.69 -30.25
N ASN A 10 -8.03 -3.88 -31.53
CA ASN A 10 -6.71 -4.38 -31.94
C ASN A 10 -6.27 -5.66 -31.21
N ASN A 11 -7.15 -6.67 -31.12
CA ASN A 11 -6.93 -7.95 -30.43
C ASN A 11 -6.66 -7.83 -28.92
N GLU A 12 -7.02 -6.71 -28.29
CA GLU A 12 -6.94 -6.50 -26.85
C GLU A 12 -8.29 -6.02 -26.33
N HIS A 13 -8.65 -6.43 -25.11
CA HIS A 13 -9.87 -5.96 -24.48
C HIS A 13 -9.67 -4.66 -23.70
N PHE A 14 -10.63 -3.76 -23.83
CA PHE A 14 -10.71 -2.51 -23.10
C PHE A 14 -12.06 -2.38 -22.41
N TYR A 15 -12.07 -1.66 -21.29
CA TYR A 15 -13.30 -1.08 -20.75
C TYR A 15 -13.46 0.34 -21.26
N LYS A 16 -14.62 0.64 -21.83
CA LYS A 16 -15.07 1.96 -22.29
C LYS A 16 -16.00 2.58 -21.24
N ILE A 17 -15.66 3.77 -20.76
CA ILE A 17 -16.58 4.68 -20.09
C ILE A 17 -17.11 5.66 -21.14
N SER A 18 -18.43 5.68 -21.34
CA SER A 18 -19.07 6.61 -22.27
C SER A 18 -19.38 7.95 -21.59
N ASN A 19 -19.26 9.06 -22.33
CA ASN A 19 -19.56 10.42 -21.83
C ASN A 19 -18.83 10.76 -20.52
N VAL A 20 -17.54 10.45 -20.45
CA VAL A 20 -16.70 10.56 -19.24
C VAL A 20 -16.62 12.01 -18.72
N ASP A 21 -16.86 12.99 -19.58
CA ASP A 21 -16.87 14.42 -19.28
C ASP A 21 -18.12 14.89 -18.54
N THR A 22 -19.16 14.05 -18.42
CA THR A 22 -20.41 14.39 -17.73
C THR A 22 -20.32 14.32 -16.20
N PHE A 23 -19.24 13.75 -15.65
CA PHE A 23 -18.98 13.74 -14.22
C PHE A 23 -17.54 14.14 -13.90
N ARG A 24 -17.28 14.46 -12.62
CA ARG A 24 -16.02 15.05 -12.16
C ARG A 24 -14.80 14.23 -12.65
N PRO A 25 -13.73 14.89 -13.14
CA PRO A 25 -12.50 14.19 -13.50
C PRO A 25 -11.94 13.36 -12.33
N PHE A 26 -11.43 12.18 -12.65
CA PHE A 26 -10.81 11.25 -11.70
C PHE A 26 -9.39 10.88 -12.14
N PHE A 27 -8.58 10.39 -11.21
CA PHE A 27 -7.14 10.23 -11.38
C PHE A 27 -6.74 8.76 -11.49
N MET A 28 -5.85 8.41 -12.42
CA MET A 28 -5.45 7.04 -12.73
C MET A 28 -3.92 6.89 -12.72
N SER A 29 -3.47 5.66 -12.44
CA SER A 29 -2.10 5.22 -12.70
C SER A 29 -2.11 4.27 -13.89
N VAL A 30 -1.36 4.57 -14.95
CA VAL A 30 -1.14 3.66 -16.09
C VAL A 30 0.15 2.90 -15.84
N VAL A 31 0.06 1.57 -15.80
CA VAL A 31 1.15 0.69 -15.37
C VAL A 31 2.07 0.29 -16.53
N SER A 32 3.26 -0.21 -16.21
CA SER A 32 4.26 -0.70 -17.17
C SER A 32 5.03 -1.87 -16.55
N ASP A 33 5.51 -2.78 -17.37
CA ASP A 33 6.47 -3.84 -16.99
C ASP A 33 7.85 -3.27 -16.63
N GLY A 34 8.21 -2.13 -17.24
CA GLY A 34 9.47 -1.46 -17.04
C GLY A 34 9.44 -0.44 -15.91
N ASN A 35 10.18 0.66 -16.11
CA ASN A 35 10.31 1.74 -15.15
C ASN A 35 9.50 2.99 -15.51
N HIS A 36 8.47 2.88 -16.36
CA HIS A 36 7.59 4.00 -16.65
C HIS A 36 6.67 4.29 -15.46
N TRP A 37 6.39 5.57 -15.24
CA TRP A 37 5.30 6.01 -14.41
C TRP A 37 4.48 7.03 -15.18
N MET A 38 3.16 6.88 -15.16
CA MET A 38 2.21 7.78 -15.81
C MET A 38 0.99 7.93 -14.91
N PHE A 39 0.80 9.14 -14.42
CA PHE A 39 -0.33 9.55 -13.60
C PHE A 39 -1.18 10.52 -14.43
N VAL A 40 -2.41 10.12 -14.72
CA VAL A 40 -3.25 10.80 -15.71
C VAL A 40 -4.68 10.95 -15.19
N ALA A 41 -5.26 12.13 -15.38
CA ALA A 41 -6.65 12.42 -15.09
C ALA A 41 -7.54 12.04 -16.28
N SER A 42 -8.82 11.74 -16.04
CA SER A 42 -9.79 11.39 -17.09
C SER A 42 -10.08 12.52 -18.09
N ASN A 43 -9.66 13.75 -17.79
CA ASN A 43 -9.69 14.88 -18.72
C ASN A 43 -8.40 15.04 -19.57
N GLY A 44 -7.42 14.14 -19.40
CA GLY A 44 -6.15 14.14 -20.15
C GLY A 44 -5.00 14.87 -19.46
N GLY A 45 -5.22 15.55 -18.33
CA GLY A 45 -4.14 16.12 -17.51
C GLY A 45 -3.16 15.03 -17.07
N ILE A 46 -1.86 15.25 -17.25
CA ILE A 46 -0.85 14.18 -17.16
C ILE A 46 0.44 14.64 -16.47
N SER A 47 1.01 13.73 -15.68
CA SER A 47 2.42 13.73 -15.30
C SER A 47 3.00 12.35 -15.59
N ALA A 48 4.14 12.29 -16.26
CA ALA A 48 4.77 11.03 -16.66
C ALA A 48 6.28 11.16 -16.70
N GLY A 49 6.99 10.03 -16.52
CA GLY A 49 8.45 9.94 -16.59
C GLY A 49 8.92 8.50 -16.37
N ARG A 50 10.24 8.32 -16.21
CA ARG A 50 10.82 7.00 -15.93
C ARG A 50 11.52 7.00 -14.57
N LYS A 51 11.61 5.85 -13.91
CA LYS A 51 12.23 5.62 -12.60
C LYS A 51 11.55 6.39 -11.45
N ASN A 52 11.69 7.71 -11.40
CA ASN A 52 11.16 8.58 -10.35
C ASN A 52 10.89 10.00 -10.88
N ALA A 53 10.42 10.90 -10.00
CA ALA A 53 10.05 12.27 -10.35
C ALA A 53 11.21 13.15 -10.89
N GLU A 54 12.46 12.75 -10.69
CA GLU A 54 13.64 13.50 -11.17
C GLU A 54 13.90 13.29 -12.68
N TYR A 55 13.27 12.29 -13.28
CA TYR A 55 13.33 12.01 -14.73
C TYR A 55 11.93 12.12 -15.35
N ALA A 56 11.26 13.22 -15.04
CA ALA A 56 9.93 13.54 -15.54
C ALA A 56 9.97 14.05 -16.99
N LEU A 57 9.04 13.56 -17.82
CA LEU A 57 8.72 14.09 -19.14
C LEU A 57 7.80 15.32 -19.03
N PHE A 58 6.82 15.25 -18.14
CA PHE A 58 5.91 16.35 -17.80
C PHE A 58 6.02 16.67 -16.31
N PRO A 59 5.83 17.93 -15.87
CA PRO A 59 6.02 18.31 -14.46
C PRO A 59 5.31 17.40 -13.45
N TYR A 60 6.02 17.07 -12.37
CA TYR A 60 5.49 16.26 -11.27
C TYR A 60 4.88 17.16 -10.18
N TYR A 61 3.57 17.41 -10.30
CA TYR A 61 2.77 18.15 -9.32
C TYR A 61 1.82 17.23 -8.54
N THR A 62 1.05 17.78 -7.62
CA THR A 62 -0.07 17.12 -6.97
C THR A 62 -1.21 16.86 -7.96
N ASP A 63 -2.06 15.87 -7.69
CA ASP A 63 -3.09 15.37 -8.61
C ASP A 63 -4.13 16.43 -9.00
N ASP A 64 -4.49 17.33 -8.08
CA ASP A 64 -5.33 18.50 -8.33
C ASP A 64 -4.73 19.41 -9.41
N LYS A 65 -3.47 19.80 -9.26
CA LYS A 65 -2.74 20.65 -10.20
C LYS A 65 -2.52 19.97 -11.56
N ILE A 66 -2.29 18.65 -11.56
CA ILE A 66 -2.19 17.88 -12.80
C ILE A 66 -3.52 17.91 -13.55
N THR A 67 -4.63 17.67 -12.85
CA THR A 67 -5.99 17.70 -13.42
C THR A 67 -6.32 19.08 -14.00
N GLU A 68 -5.94 20.16 -13.31
CA GLU A 68 -6.11 21.55 -13.76
C GLU A 68 -5.23 21.93 -14.95
N SER A 69 -4.13 21.19 -15.18
CA SER A 69 -3.12 21.53 -16.19
C SER A 69 -3.41 21.02 -17.61
N ALA A 70 -4.51 20.29 -17.85
CA ALA A 70 -4.83 19.63 -19.12
C ALA A 70 -4.78 20.57 -20.35
N GLU A 71 -5.08 21.86 -20.18
CA GLU A 71 -5.02 22.84 -21.27
C GLU A 71 -3.61 23.22 -21.71
N ILE A 72 -2.61 23.03 -20.85
CA ILE A 72 -1.25 23.56 -21.01
C ILE A 72 -0.13 22.52 -20.88
N THR A 73 -0.45 21.29 -20.46
CA THR A 73 0.52 20.19 -20.26
C THR A 73 0.00 18.90 -20.88
N GLY A 74 0.87 18.17 -21.57
CA GLY A 74 0.51 16.89 -22.18
C GLY A 74 -0.04 17.02 -23.60
N SER A 75 -1.02 16.17 -23.93
CA SER A 75 -1.62 16.06 -25.28
C SER A 75 -2.37 17.34 -25.68
N LYS A 76 -2.16 17.81 -26.90
CA LYS A 76 -2.93 18.92 -27.48
C LYS A 76 -3.07 18.76 -28.99
N SER A 77 -4.30 18.93 -29.47
CA SER A 77 -4.67 18.72 -30.88
C SER A 77 -5.63 19.82 -31.33
N ILE A 78 -5.33 20.49 -32.44
CA ILE A 78 -6.17 21.54 -33.02
C ILE A 78 -6.34 21.24 -34.51
N PHE A 79 -7.58 21.24 -34.98
CA PHE A 79 -7.96 20.93 -36.36
C PHE A 79 -8.73 22.08 -36.98
N ARG A 80 -8.32 22.52 -38.17
CA ARG A 80 -9.12 23.41 -39.02
C ARG A 80 -9.76 22.58 -40.12
N ILE A 81 -11.08 22.56 -40.12
CA ILE A 81 -11.87 21.66 -40.93
C ILE A 81 -12.35 22.38 -42.18
N ARG A 82 -12.11 21.77 -43.35
CA ARG A 82 -12.69 22.20 -44.63
C ARG A 82 -13.46 21.04 -45.25
N VAL A 83 -14.71 21.29 -45.63
CA VAL A 83 -15.56 20.30 -46.30
C VAL A 83 -15.94 20.85 -47.66
N ASN A 84 -15.64 20.11 -48.73
CA ASN A 84 -15.83 20.55 -50.12
C ASN A 84 -15.21 21.93 -50.40
N GLY A 85 -14.03 22.19 -49.82
CA GLY A 85 -13.28 23.45 -49.97
C GLY A 85 -13.78 24.62 -49.11
N ALA A 86 -14.94 24.53 -48.47
CA ALA A 86 -15.47 25.56 -47.58
C ALA A 86 -14.92 25.39 -46.15
N ASP A 87 -14.49 26.49 -45.53
CA ASP A 87 -14.08 26.51 -44.13
C ASP A 87 -15.29 26.26 -43.21
N ARG A 88 -15.18 25.23 -42.37
CA ARG A 88 -16.20 24.83 -41.40
C ARG A 88 -15.83 25.20 -39.96
N GLY A 89 -14.62 25.72 -39.74
CA GLY A 89 -14.14 26.22 -38.46
C GLY A 89 -13.09 25.32 -37.79
N THR A 90 -12.80 25.66 -36.54
CA THR A 90 -11.74 25.02 -35.75
C THR A 90 -12.34 24.12 -34.68
N TRP A 91 -11.87 22.88 -34.63
CA TRP A 91 -12.16 21.89 -33.59
C TRP A 91 -10.89 21.63 -32.77
N GLU A 92 -10.99 21.76 -31.45
CA GLU A 92 -9.90 21.47 -30.51
C GLU A 92 -10.40 20.42 -29.51
N PRO A 93 -10.30 19.11 -29.85
CA PRO A 93 -10.81 18.06 -28.97
C PRO A 93 -10.11 18.04 -27.62
N PHE A 94 -10.84 17.57 -26.61
CA PHE A 94 -10.45 17.50 -25.20
C PHE A 94 -10.20 18.86 -24.54
N SER A 95 -10.37 19.96 -25.27
CA SER A 95 -10.23 21.31 -24.72
C SER A 95 -11.56 21.87 -24.22
N ILE A 96 -11.47 22.76 -23.23
CA ILE A 96 -12.60 23.60 -22.79
C ILE A 96 -12.84 24.78 -23.74
N ARG A 97 -11.89 25.10 -24.64
CA ARG A 97 -11.95 26.27 -25.54
C ARG A 97 -13.04 26.17 -26.60
N GLY A 98 -13.60 24.97 -26.81
CA GLY A 98 -14.70 24.70 -27.73
C GLY A 98 -16.02 24.35 -27.04
N GLU A 99 -16.12 24.45 -25.71
CA GLU A 99 -17.33 24.08 -24.97
C GLU A 99 -18.56 24.85 -25.46
N GLY A 100 -19.66 24.11 -25.66
CA GLY A 100 -20.92 24.65 -26.17
C GLY A 100 -20.91 25.02 -27.66
N ARG A 101 -19.77 24.93 -28.36
CA ARG A 101 -19.68 25.25 -29.80
C ARG A 101 -20.11 24.11 -30.71
N PHE A 102 -19.84 22.87 -30.30
CA PHE A 102 -20.15 21.65 -31.07
C PHE A 102 -20.88 20.64 -30.21
N ARG A 103 -21.67 19.77 -30.84
CA ARG A 103 -22.18 18.56 -30.19
C ARG A 103 -21.09 17.51 -30.18
N THR A 104 -20.60 17.17 -28.99
CA THR A 104 -19.52 16.20 -28.81
C THR A 104 -19.89 15.08 -27.85
N SER A 105 -19.23 13.93 -28.00
CA SER A 105 -19.21 12.86 -26.98
C SER A 105 -17.76 12.54 -26.65
N ARG A 106 -17.41 12.46 -25.36
CA ARG A 106 -16.07 12.05 -24.91
C ARG A 106 -16.12 10.68 -24.25
N ASN A 107 -15.29 9.76 -24.72
CA ASN A 107 -15.19 8.42 -24.17
C ASN A 107 -13.76 8.17 -23.68
N LEU A 108 -13.64 7.34 -22.65
CA LEU A 108 -12.35 6.95 -22.08
C LEU A 108 -12.26 5.43 -22.06
N TYR A 109 -11.12 4.91 -22.51
CA TYR A 109 -10.86 3.48 -22.55
C TYR A 109 -9.63 3.15 -21.75
N LYS A 110 -9.65 2.04 -21.02
CA LYS A 110 -8.47 1.48 -20.36
C LYS A 110 -8.39 -0.02 -20.63
N SER A 111 -7.20 -0.52 -20.97
CA SER A 111 -7.03 -1.95 -21.21
C SER A 111 -7.32 -2.77 -19.95
N ILE A 112 -7.72 -4.03 -20.11
CA ILE A 112 -7.93 -4.93 -18.97
C ILE A 112 -6.64 -5.16 -18.17
N TYR A 113 -5.47 -4.95 -18.77
CA TYR A 113 -4.17 -5.03 -18.10
C TYR A 113 -3.73 -3.71 -17.46
N GLY A 114 -4.43 -2.60 -17.75
CA GLY A 114 -4.19 -1.28 -17.16
C GLY A 114 -2.95 -0.52 -17.68
N ASN A 115 -2.29 -1.00 -18.72
CA ASN A 115 -1.06 -0.42 -19.30
C ASN A 115 -1.30 0.45 -20.55
N LYS A 116 -2.53 0.50 -21.06
CA LYS A 116 -2.94 1.35 -22.19
C LYS A 116 -4.19 2.14 -21.84
N ILE A 117 -4.21 3.41 -22.25
CA ILE A 117 -5.36 4.32 -22.06
C ILE A 117 -5.65 5.08 -23.36
N ILE A 118 -6.93 5.16 -23.75
CA ILE A 118 -7.37 5.83 -24.98
C ILE A 118 -8.38 6.93 -24.61
N PHE A 119 -8.13 8.13 -25.12
CA PHE A 119 -9.06 9.25 -25.04
C PHE A 119 -9.72 9.41 -26.41
N GLU A 120 -11.03 9.52 -26.45
CA GLU A 120 -11.81 9.71 -27.68
C GLU A 120 -12.73 10.91 -27.54
N GLU A 121 -12.75 11.77 -28.56
CA GLU A 121 -13.81 12.77 -28.74
C GLU A 121 -14.41 12.61 -30.15
N ILE A 122 -15.73 12.48 -30.18
CA ILE A 122 -16.53 12.44 -31.41
C ILE A 122 -17.18 13.80 -31.57
N ASN A 123 -16.92 14.49 -32.67
CA ASN A 123 -17.62 15.70 -33.07
C ASN A 123 -18.75 15.35 -34.04
N HIS A 124 -20.00 15.41 -33.55
CA HIS A 124 -21.19 15.00 -34.31
C HIS A 124 -21.58 15.99 -35.41
N ASP A 125 -21.09 17.22 -35.34
CA ASP A 125 -21.40 18.25 -36.34
C ASP A 125 -20.47 18.17 -37.55
N PHE A 126 -19.19 17.84 -37.33
CA PHE A 126 -18.25 17.53 -38.41
C PHE A 126 -18.26 16.06 -38.83
N GLN A 127 -18.88 15.17 -38.04
CA GLN A 127 -18.81 13.72 -38.21
C GLN A 127 -17.35 13.25 -38.29
N LEU A 128 -16.55 13.73 -37.33
CA LEU A 128 -15.15 13.37 -37.15
C LEU A 128 -14.95 12.78 -35.77
N SER A 129 -14.17 11.71 -35.68
CA SER A 129 -13.75 11.11 -34.41
C SER A 129 -12.24 11.22 -34.27
N PHE A 130 -11.78 11.77 -33.16
CA PHE A 130 -10.36 11.87 -32.84
C PHE A 130 -10.06 11.09 -31.58
N GLN A 131 -9.01 10.27 -31.66
CA GLN A 131 -8.56 9.42 -30.58
C GLN A 131 -7.05 9.57 -30.38
N TYR A 132 -6.59 9.48 -29.14
CA TYR A 132 -5.19 9.20 -28.86
C TYR A 132 -5.02 8.17 -27.76
N GLN A 133 -4.09 7.25 -27.95
CA GLN A 133 -3.73 6.19 -27.01
C GLN A 133 -2.35 6.45 -26.43
N TRP A 134 -2.19 6.31 -25.12
CA TRP A 134 -0.89 6.19 -24.47
C TRP A 134 -0.52 4.73 -24.23
N SER A 135 0.72 4.37 -24.55
CA SER A 135 1.36 3.07 -24.26
C SER A 135 2.83 3.28 -23.84
N SER A 136 3.46 2.24 -23.30
CA SER A 136 4.88 2.27 -22.91
C SER A 136 5.73 1.31 -23.73
N SER A 137 6.97 1.72 -24.03
CA SER A 137 8.01 0.90 -24.65
C SER A 137 9.32 1.07 -23.86
N ASN A 138 9.92 -0.01 -23.40
CA ASN A 138 11.18 0.05 -22.66
C ASN A 138 12.30 0.72 -23.47
N GLN A 139 12.34 0.45 -24.77
CA GLN A 139 13.32 1.00 -25.69
C GLN A 139 13.04 2.46 -26.11
N PHE A 140 11.77 2.81 -26.33
CA PHE A 140 11.41 4.09 -26.95
C PHE A 140 10.68 5.08 -26.04
N GLY A 141 10.40 4.70 -24.79
CA GLY A 141 9.72 5.54 -23.81
C GLY A 141 8.20 5.49 -23.95
N PHE A 142 7.56 6.65 -23.97
CA PHE A 142 6.11 6.80 -24.09
C PHE A 142 5.68 6.91 -25.55
N ILE A 143 4.70 6.11 -25.93
CA ILE A 143 4.16 6.08 -27.29
C ILE A 143 2.72 6.62 -27.25
N ARG A 144 2.49 7.74 -27.95
CA ARG A 144 1.18 8.31 -28.21
C ARG A 144 0.76 8.02 -29.65
N THR A 145 -0.17 7.09 -29.82
CA THR A 145 -0.74 6.77 -31.15
C THR A 145 -2.05 7.53 -31.32
N ALA A 146 -2.13 8.39 -32.31
CA ALA A 146 -3.30 9.21 -32.60
C ALA A 146 -4.00 8.73 -33.87
N THR A 147 -5.33 8.78 -33.86
CA THR A 147 -6.19 8.34 -34.96
C THR A 147 -7.26 9.39 -35.21
N LEU A 148 -7.39 9.82 -36.47
CA LEU A 148 -8.47 10.69 -36.94
C LEU A 148 -9.31 9.95 -37.97
N LYS A 149 -10.60 9.82 -37.71
CA LYS A 149 -11.56 9.13 -38.55
C LYS A 149 -12.59 10.10 -39.10
N ASN A 150 -12.85 9.99 -40.40
CA ASN A 150 -13.97 10.66 -41.06
C ASN A 150 -15.17 9.73 -41.06
N ASP A 151 -16.16 10.01 -40.22
CA ASP A 151 -17.40 9.23 -40.12
C ASP A 151 -18.47 9.72 -41.11
N SER A 152 -18.18 10.74 -41.91
CA SER A 152 -19.09 11.30 -42.90
C SER A 152 -19.07 10.59 -44.26
N ALA A 153 -20.05 10.93 -45.09
CA ALA A 153 -20.11 10.53 -46.50
C ALA A 153 -19.33 11.47 -47.43
N GLU A 154 -18.76 12.56 -46.91
CA GLU A 154 -18.07 13.60 -47.68
C GLU A 154 -16.56 13.51 -47.49
N GLU A 155 -15.79 14.06 -48.43
CA GLU A 155 -14.35 14.26 -48.23
C GLU A 155 -14.12 15.47 -47.32
N ILE A 156 -13.23 15.30 -46.35
CA ILE A 156 -12.87 16.34 -45.39
C ILE A 156 -11.37 16.61 -45.48
N SER A 157 -11.01 17.88 -45.72
CA SER A 157 -9.64 18.35 -45.60
C SER A 157 -9.41 18.92 -44.21
N VAL A 158 -8.35 18.47 -43.55
CA VAL A 158 -7.99 18.85 -42.19
C VAL A 158 -6.59 19.41 -42.18
N GLU A 159 -6.45 20.71 -41.88
CA GLU A 159 -5.17 21.27 -41.46
C GLU A 159 -5.04 21.05 -39.95
N LEU A 160 -4.00 20.31 -39.53
CA LEU A 160 -3.83 19.90 -38.14
C LEU A 160 -2.56 20.44 -37.51
N LEU A 161 -2.66 20.65 -36.20
CA LEU A 161 -1.54 20.86 -35.31
C LEU A 161 -1.73 19.92 -34.11
N ASP A 162 -0.93 18.86 -34.04
CA ASP A 162 -1.06 17.80 -33.03
C ASP A 162 0.27 17.55 -32.33
N GLY A 163 0.23 17.36 -31.01
CA GLY A 163 1.40 16.93 -30.27
C GLY A 163 1.34 17.12 -28.76
N LEU A 164 2.49 17.45 -28.16
CA LEU A 164 2.73 17.49 -26.74
C LEU A 164 3.22 18.88 -26.31
N GLN A 165 2.84 19.35 -25.11
CA GLN A 165 3.30 20.65 -24.59
C GLN A 165 3.70 20.60 -23.12
N ASN A 166 4.51 21.58 -22.71
CA ASN A 166 5.15 21.67 -21.40
C ASN A 166 6.03 20.45 -21.09
N ILE A 167 6.80 20.04 -22.09
CA ILE A 167 7.82 19.00 -21.98
C ILE A 167 8.96 19.56 -21.12
N LEU A 168 9.34 18.82 -20.10
CA LEU A 168 10.49 19.17 -19.28
C LEU A 168 11.79 18.84 -20.01
N PRO A 169 12.84 19.67 -19.87
CA PRO A 169 14.18 19.25 -20.22
C PRO A 169 14.73 18.24 -19.18
N ALA A 170 15.71 17.45 -19.57
CA ALA A 170 16.39 16.56 -18.63
C ALA A 170 17.17 17.35 -17.56
N GLY A 171 17.26 16.80 -16.35
CA GLY A 171 18.09 17.34 -15.27
C GLY A 171 17.46 18.45 -14.43
N VAL A 172 16.13 18.61 -14.48
CA VAL A 172 15.38 19.52 -13.60
C VAL A 172 14.89 18.75 -12.37
N PRO A 173 15.38 19.04 -11.16
CA PRO A 173 14.87 18.39 -9.97
C PRO A 173 13.40 18.73 -9.70
N SER A 174 12.65 17.76 -9.18
CA SER A 174 11.21 17.93 -8.94
C SER A 174 10.90 19.08 -7.96
N ASP A 175 11.70 19.20 -6.90
CA ASP A 175 11.60 20.28 -5.91
C ASP A 175 11.85 21.67 -6.53
N LEU A 176 12.82 21.79 -7.44
CA LEU A 176 13.13 23.03 -8.15
C LEU A 176 11.99 23.43 -9.10
N GLN A 177 11.44 22.46 -9.83
CA GLN A 177 10.28 22.68 -10.69
C GLN A 177 9.05 23.13 -9.88
N ASN A 178 8.83 22.53 -8.71
CA ASN A 178 7.69 22.84 -7.84
C ASN A 178 7.78 24.23 -7.20
N ARG A 179 8.99 24.66 -6.82
CA ARG A 179 9.19 25.92 -6.10
C ARG A 179 9.46 27.11 -7.01
N THR A 180 10.19 26.91 -8.10
CA THR A 180 10.77 28.01 -8.91
C THR A 180 10.77 27.70 -10.41
N SER A 181 9.65 27.17 -10.94
CA SER A 181 9.53 26.80 -12.38
C SER A 181 9.85 27.95 -13.36
N ASN A 182 9.58 29.20 -12.98
CA ASN A 182 9.93 30.39 -13.77
C ASN A 182 11.44 30.58 -13.95
N LEU A 183 12.25 30.27 -12.93
CA LEU A 183 13.71 30.25 -13.04
C LEU A 183 14.15 29.17 -14.02
N VAL A 184 13.55 27.97 -13.93
CA VAL A 184 13.85 26.86 -14.83
C VAL A 184 13.59 27.26 -16.29
N ASP A 185 12.49 27.97 -16.57
CA ASP A 185 12.15 28.44 -17.93
C ASP A 185 13.32 29.21 -18.58
N ALA A 186 14.02 30.07 -17.83
CA ALA A 186 15.15 30.87 -18.34
C ALA A 186 16.34 30.02 -18.85
N TYR A 187 16.48 28.78 -18.38
CA TYR A 187 17.54 27.86 -18.77
C TYR A 187 17.14 26.93 -19.93
N LYS A 188 15.84 26.85 -20.27
CA LYS A 188 15.33 25.92 -21.27
C LYS A 188 15.83 26.26 -22.66
N ARG A 189 16.23 25.22 -23.41
CA ARG A 189 16.49 25.27 -24.84
C ARG A 189 15.87 24.05 -25.51
N SER A 190 15.01 24.30 -26.49
CA SER A 190 14.34 23.27 -27.28
C SER A 190 14.83 23.37 -28.73
N GLU A 191 15.36 22.29 -29.28
CA GLU A 191 15.99 22.25 -30.60
C GLU A 191 15.33 21.19 -31.50
N LEU A 192 15.31 21.42 -32.82
CA LEU A 192 14.83 20.46 -33.82
C LEU A 192 16.00 19.94 -34.65
N HIS A 193 16.18 18.63 -34.69
CA HIS A 193 17.00 18.00 -35.70
C HIS A 193 16.24 17.92 -37.03
N ALA A 194 16.45 18.91 -37.89
CA ALA A 194 15.62 19.15 -39.07
C ALA A 194 15.50 17.96 -40.04
N ALA A 195 16.55 17.13 -40.16
CA ALA A 195 16.56 16.01 -41.11
C ALA A 195 15.62 14.86 -40.71
N THR A 196 15.35 14.70 -39.41
CA THR A 196 14.49 13.61 -38.89
C THR A 196 13.24 14.11 -38.19
N GLY A 197 13.13 15.42 -37.93
CA GLY A 197 12.04 15.99 -37.14
C GLY A 197 12.14 15.72 -35.63
N LEU A 198 13.26 15.17 -35.13
CA LEU A 198 13.45 14.91 -33.70
C LEU A 198 13.54 16.23 -32.90
N GLY A 199 12.67 16.42 -31.91
CA GLY A 199 12.74 17.48 -30.92
C GLY A 199 13.61 17.10 -29.72
N ILE A 200 14.49 18.00 -29.30
CA ILE A 200 15.47 17.83 -28.21
C ILE A 200 15.19 18.91 -27.15
N TYR A 201 14.95 18.49 -25.90
CA TYR A 201 14.59 19.37 -24.78
C TYR A 201 15.67 19.29 -23.70
N ALA A 202 16.47 20.33 -23.59
CA ALA A 202 17.61 20.39 -22.70
C ALA A 202 17.63 21.68 -21.88
N LEU A 203 18.48 21.69 -20.85
CA LEU A 203 18.92 22.91 -20.20
C LEU A 203 20.17 23.41 -20.89
N SER A 204 20.39 24.73 -20.89
CA SER A 204 21.66 25.33 -21.29
C SER A 204 22.79 25.02 -20.30
N ALA A 205 22.46 24.84 -19.02
CA ALA A 205 23.34 24.38 -17.95
C ALA A 205 22.49 23.75 -16.83
N ILE A 206 23.04 22.82 -16.06
CA ILE A 206 22.39 22.32 -14.85
C ILE A 206 22.32 23.48 -13.83
N ILE A 207 21.17 23.63 -13.20
CA ILE A 207 20.90 24.74 -12.29
C ILE A 207 21.50 24.41 -10.92
N VAL A 208 22.52 25.15 -10.52
CA VAL A 208 23.22 24.98 -9.24
C VAL A 208 23.63 26.34 -8.67
N ASP A 209 23.61 26.47 -7.34
CA ASP A 209 24.01 27.71 -6.66
C ASP A 209 25.54 27.85 -6.53
N LYS A 210 26.25 26.71 -6.64
CA LYS A 210 27.70 26.67 -6.63
C LYS A 210 28.26 27.37 -7.86
N ALA A 211 29.17 28.31 -7.66
CA ALA A 211 29.82 29.08 -8.72
C ALA A 211 30.86 28.25 -9.49
N GLU A 212 30.41 27.23 -10.21
CA GLU A 212 31.22 26.37 -11.07
C GLU A 212 30.47 26.02 -12.37
N PRO A 213 31.18 25.63 -13.44
CA PRO A 213 30.54 25.10 -14.64
C PRO A 213 29.69 23.88 -14.31
N SER A 214 28.47 23.82 -14.86
CA SER A 214 27.55 22.71 -14.65
C SER A 214 26.88 22.33 -15.98
N GLU A 215 27.55 21.48 -16.74
CA GLU A 215 27.14 21.12 -18.10
C GLU A 215 25.89 20.23 -18.10
N ALA A 216 24.93 20.55 -18.97
CA ALA A 216 23.75 19.73 -19.22
C ALA A 216 23.96 18.86 -20.46
N LEU A 217 24.42 17.61 -20.25
CA LEU A 217 24.84 16.70 -21.33
C LEU A 217 23.80 15.62 -21.69
N LYS A 218 22.56 15.81 -21.22
CA LYS A 218 21.43 14.93 -21.49
C LYS A 218 20.20 15.75 -21.86
N ALA A 219 19.27 15.13 -22.60
CA ALA A 219 18.02 15.74 -23.02
C ALA A 219 16.84 14.77 -22.87
N ASN A 220 15.64 15.33 -22.77
CA ASN A 220 14.42 14.60 -23.11
C ASN A 220 14.18 14.78 -24.61
N VAL A 221 13.51 13.82 -25.25
CA VAL A 221 13.33 13.83 -26.72
C VAL A 221 11.90 13.48 -27.10
N VAL A 222 11.44 14.04 -28.23
CA VAL A 222 10.14 13.70 -28.85
C VAL A 222 10.30 13.60 -30.37
N TRP A 223 9.68 12.61 -30.99
CA TRP A 223 9.71 12.37 -32.44
C TRP A 223 8.34 11.89 -32.93
N SER A 224 8.12 11.87 -34.24
CA SER A 224 6.85 11.42 -34.84
C SER A 224 7.01 10.60 -36.11
N LEU A 225 6.05 9.73 -36.39
CA LEU A 225 5.92 8.91 -37.61
C LEU A 225 4.50 8.97 -38.16
N GLY A 226 4.33 8.75 -39.48
CA GLY A 226 3.02 8.59 -40.12
C GLY A 226 2.36 9.89 -40.63
N LEU A 227 3.05 11.04 -40.57
CA LEU A 227 2.59 12.30 -41.14
C LEU A 227 3.64 12.91 -42.07
N ASP A 228 3.18 13.43 -43.21
CA ASP A 228 3.96 14.32 -44.07
C ASP A 228 4.00 15.73 -43.46
N ALA A 229 4.96 15.95 -42.54
CA ALA A 229 5.07 17.19 -41.79
C ALA A 229 5.43 18.39 -42.69
N ARG A 230 4.66 19.47 -42.60
CA ARG A 230 4.98 20.79 -43.20
C ARG A 230 5.90 21.62 -42.32
N GLY A 231 5.96 21.31 -41.03
CA GLY A 231 6.78 22.00 -40.04
C GLY A 231 6.54 21.47 -38.64
N HIS A 232 7.42 21.88 -37.73
CA HIS A 232 7.33 21.55 -36.30
C HIS A 232 7.30 22.84 -35.48
N LEU A 233 6.58 22.83 -34.36
CA LEU A 233 6.74 23.84 -33.31
C LEU A 233 7.43 23.20 -32.11
N LEU A 234 8.35 23.96 -31.51
CA LEU A 234 9.11 23.57 -30.33
C LEU A 234 8.58 24.25 -29.05
N SER A 235 7.55 25.09 -29.20
CA SER A 235 6.90 25.86 -28.13
C SER A 235 5.39 26.03 -28.39
N ALA A 236 4.66 26.43 -27.36
CA ALA A 236 3.22 26.70 -27.46
C ALA A 236 2.88 28.12 -27.98
N ARG A 237 3.90 28.94 -28.33
CA ARG A 237 3.74 30.38 -28.63
C ARG A 237 2.77 30.66 -29.78
N GLN A 238 2.75 29.79 -30.78
CA GLN A 238 1.97 29.98 -32.01
C GLN A 238 0.61 29.28 -32.00
N LEU A 239 0.25 28.56 -30.92
CA LEU A 239 -1.05 27.87 -30.83
C LEU A 239 -2.23 28.85 -30.91
N GLY A 240 -2.08 30.07 -30.36
CA GLY A 240 -3.11 31.11 -30.48
C GLY A 240 -3.37 31.52 -31.93
N ASN A 241 -2.30 31.67 -32.72
CA ASN A 241 -2.37 32.01 -34.14
C ASN A 241 -3.07 30.87 -34.91
N PHE A 242 -2.70 29.63 -34.63
CA PHE A 242 -3.34 28.47 -35.24
C PHE A 242 -4.85 28.40 -34.92
N ARG A 243 -5.27 28.72 -33.70
CA ARG A 243 -6.71 28.77 -33.35
C ARG A 243 -7.49 29.85 -34.10
N ARG A 244 -6.85 30.97 -34.46
CA ARG A 244 -7.51 32.12 -35.11
C ARG A 244 -7.54 32.05 -36.64
N GLY A 245 -7.09 30.95 -37.26
CA GLY A 245 -6.99 30.85 -38.72
C GLY A 245 -5.71 31.47 -39.32
N GLU A 246 -4.79 31.99 -38.49
CA GLU A 246 -3.53 32.61 -38.93
C GLU A 246 -2.45 31.57 -39.29
N GLY A 247 -1.48 31.94 -40.13
CA GLY A 247 -0.35 31.06 -40.44
C GLY A 247 0.57 30.83 -39.23
N ILE A 248 1.31 29.72 -39.25
CA ILE A 248 2.38 29.41 -38.30
C ILE A 248 3.70 29.24 -39.03
N THR A 249 4.81 29.47 -38.32
CA THR A 249 6.17 29.33 -38.83
C THR A 249 6.90 28.20 -38.10
N PRO A 250 7.59 27.28 -38.79
CA PRO A 250 8.37 26.23 -38.14
C PRO A 250 9.42 26.79 -37.17
N GLU A 251 9.65 26.09 -36.06
CA GLU A 251 10.63 26.44 -35.02
C GLU A 251 11.75 25.40 -34.98
N THR A 252 13.01 25.84 -34.91
CA THR A 252 14.20 24.97 -34.88
C THR A 252 15.10 25.14 -33.66
N ASP A 253 15.07 26.31 -33.00
CA ASP A 253 15.79 26.60 -31.75
C ASP A 253 14.99 27.64 -30.95
N VAL A 254 14.44 27.25 -29.80
CA VAL A 254 13.66 28.10 -28.90
C VAL A 254 14.30 28.12 -27.52
N LYS A 255 14.46 29.32 -26.94
CA LYS A 255 15.14 29.56 -25.66
C LYS A 255 14.22 30.27 -24.69
N GLY A 256 14.34 29.97 -23.39
CA GLY A 256 13.63 30.71 -22.34
C GLY A 256 12.14 30.36 -22.21
N GLU A 257 11.67 29.30 -22.88
CA GLU A 257 10.25 28.96 -23.01
C GLU A 257 10.02 27.48 -22.65
N LYS A 258 8.78 27.16 -22.30
CA LYS A 258 8.36 25.77 -22.10
C LYS A 258 8.46 24.99 -23.42
N GLY A 259 9.11 23.84 -23.38
CA GLY A 259 9.22 22.94 -24.53
C GLY A 259 7.85 22.40 -24.95
N ALA A 260 7.64 22.31 -26.25
CA ALA A 260 6.50 21.63 -26.86
C ALA A 260 6.96 20.93 -28.13
N TYR A 261 6.21 19.94 -28.59
CA TYR A 261 6.41 19.27 -29.87
C TYR A 261 5.09 19.26 -30.60
N PHE A 262 4.94 20.04 -31.67
CA PHE A 262 3.74 19.98 -32.51
C PHE A 262 4.10 19.70 -33.96
N VAL A 263 3.42 18.72 -34.56
CA VAL A 263 3.51 18.42 -35.99
C VAL A 263 2.42 19.19 -36.72
N HIS A 264 2.81 20.03 -37.68
CA HIS A 264 1.87 20.70 -38.59
C HIS A 264 1.76 19.90 -39.88
N ALA A 265 0.55 19.47 -40.23
CA ALA A 265 0.30 18.71 -41.44
C ALA A 265 -1.06 19.08 -42.07
N THR A 266 -1.31 18.59 -43.28
CA THR A 266 -2.63 18.66 -43.90
C THR A 266 -3.01 17.29 -44.41
N LEU A 267 -4.17 16.82 -44.00
CA LEU A 267 -4.75 15.56 -44.42
C LEU A 267 -5.94 15.82 -45.33
N VAL A 268 -6.10 14.97 -46.34
CA VAL A 268 -7.36 14.82 -47.08
C VAL A 268 -7.91 13.45 -46.68
N LEU A 269 -9.06 13.45 -46.03
CA LEU A 269 -9.74 12.27 -45.50
C LEU A 269 -10.96 11.97 -46.37
N PRO A 270 -10.90 10.94 -47.24
CA PRO A 270 -12.08 10.44 -47.92
C PRO A 270 -13.18 10.03 -46.93
N ALA A 271 -14.40 9.92 -47.43
CA ALA A 271 -15.52 9.38 -46.67
C ALA A 271 -15.14 8.03 -46.02
N GLN A 272 -15.47 7.86 -44.74
CA GLN A 272 -15.18 6.64 -43.96
C GLN A 272 -13.69 6.30 -43.78
N ALA A 273 -12.77 7.18 -44.18
CA ALA A 273 -11.35 6.92 -44.08
C ALA A 273 -10.79 7.25 -42.68
N THR A 274 -9.72 6.53 -42.33
CA THR A 274 -8.99 6.71 -41.08
C THR A 274 -7.53 7.02 -41.38
N ARG A 275 -6.94 7.94 -40.60
CA ARG A 275 -5.50 8.20 -40.59
C ARG A 275 -4.95 8.05 -39.19
N THR A 276 -3.76 7.45 -39.09
CA THR A 276 -3.08 7.16 -37.83
C THR A 276 -1.64 7.63 -37.91
N TRP A 277 -1.15 8.19 -36.81
CA TRP A 277 0.24 8.61 -36.65
C TRP A 277 0.70 8.41 -35.22
N THR A 278 2.01 8.42 -35.02
CA THR A 278 2.63 8.10 -33.72
C THR A 278 3.55 9.23 -33.29
N ILE A 279 3.52 9.57 -32.01
CA ILE A 279 4.50 10.42 -31.34
C ILE A 279 5.18 9.60 -30.24
N GLY A 280 6.51 9.47 -30.32
CA GLY A 280 7.32 8.83 -29.29
C GLY A 280 8.05 9.87 -28.45
N ALA A 281 8.14 9.66 -27.14
CA ALA A 281 8.82 10.54 -26.21
C ALA A 281 9.65 9.76 -25.20
N ASN A 282 10.91 10.12 -24.98
CA ASN A 282 11.78 9.45 -24.01
C ASN A 282 12.55 10.45 -23.16
N VAL A 283 13.01 10.01 -21.99
CA VAL A 283 13.68 10.86 -20.99
C VAL A 283 15.14 10.46 -20.81
N ASN A 284 15.96 11.36 -20.26
CA ASN A 284 17.33 11.06 -19.82
C ASN A 284 18.26 10.52 -20.94
N GLN A 285 18.16 11.06 -22.15
CA GLN A 285 18.93 10.61 -23.31
C GLN A 285 20.26 11.36 -23.42
N ASP A 286 21.36 10.62 -23.52
CA ASP A 286 22.69 11.19 -23.82
C ASP A 286 22.94 11.29 -25.34
N HIS A 287 24.08 11.84 -25.71
CA HIS A 287 24.45 12.05 -27.12
C HIS A 287 24.50 10.75 -27.95
N ALA A 288 24.91 9.62 -27.35
CA ALA A 288 24.96 8.34 -28.04
C ALA A 288 23.55 7.78 -28.30
N ALA A 289 22.66 7.90 -27.30
CA ALA A 289 21.25 7.54 -27.44
C ALA A 289 20.56 8.42 -28.50
N LEU A 290 20.84 9.73 -28.55
CA LEU A 290 20.33 10.63 -29.59
C LEU A 290 20.82 10.21 -30.98
N ALA A 291 22.11 9.96 -31.16
CA ALA A 291 22.67 9.55 -32.45
C ALA A 291 22.04 8.24 -32.96
N ARG A 292 21.86 7.26 -32.07
CA ARG A 292 21.14 6.01 -32.37
C ARG A 292 19.70 6.29 -32.82
N LEU A 293 18.97 7.14 -32.10
CA LEU A 293 17.58 7.47 -32.44
C LEU A 293 17.49 8.21 -33.79
N ILE A 294 18.40 9.14 -34.08
CA ILE A 294 18.48 9.83 -35.37
C ILE A 294 18.66 8.81 -36.51
N GLN A 295 19.55 7.83 -36.34
CA GLN A 295 19.75 6.78 -37.34
C GLN A 295 18.50 5.92 -37.53
N LEU A 296 17.78 5.56 -36.46
CA LEU A 296 16.54 4.79 -36.58
C LEU A 296 15.45 5.59 -37.31
N LEU A 297 15.37 6.90 -37.09
CA LEU A 297 14.38 7.77 -37.72
C LEU A 297 14.59 7.95 -39.23
N THR A 298 15.75 7.60 -39.79
CA THR A 298 15.94 7.59 -41.26
C THR A 298 15.20 6.45 -41.94
N GLU A 299 14.78 5.43 -41.17
CA GLU A 299 14.03 4.26 -41.64
C GLU A 299 12.67 4.15 -40.90
N PRO A 300 11.67 4.98 -41.26
CA PRO A 300 10.44 5.14 -40.49
C PRO A 300 9.56 3.89 -40.43
N GLU A 301 9.49 3.10 -41.51
CA GLU A 301 8.66 1.88 -41.57
C GLU A 301 9.21 0.76 -40.66
N PRO A 302 10.50 0.38 -40.72
CA PRO A 302 11.09 -0.53 -39.74
C PRO A 302 10.94 -0.05 -38.28
N LEU A 303 11.14 1.24 -38.03
CA LEU A 303 10.98 1.80 -36.69
C LEU A 303 9.53 1.69 -36.19
N ALA A 304 8.53 1.95 -37.03
CA ALA A 304 7.12 1.82 -36.66
C ALA A 304 6.77 0.37 -36.26
N ALA A 305 7.25 -0.62 -37.02
CA ALA A 305 7.06 -2.03 -36.71
C ALA A 305 7.73 -2.42 -35.39
N GLU A 306 8.94 -1.93 -35.15
CA GLU A 306 9.71 -2.19 -33.93
C GLU A 306 9.07 -1.54 -32.68
N VAL A 307 8.50 -0.33 -32.83
CA VAL A 307 7.75 0.35 -31.76
C VAL A 307 6.49 -0.42 -31.38
N ALA A 308 5.76 -0.94 -32.36
CA ALA A 308 4.59 -1.78 -32.12
C ALA A 308 5.00 -3.07 -31.37
N ARG A 309 6.04 -3.76 -31.87
CA ARG A 309 6.59 -4.97 -31.24
C ARG A 309 7.01 -4.74 -29.79
N GLU A 310 7.73 -3.66 -29.51
CA GLU A 310 8.18 -3.32 -28.15
C GLU A 310 7.03 -2.97 -27.20
N THR A 311 5.97 -2.34 -27.71
CA THR A 311 4.78 -2.02 -26.92
C THR A 311 4.00 -3.29 -26.55
N ASP A 312 3.89 -4.24 -27.49
CA ASP A 312 3.25 -5.52 -27.25
C ASP A 312 4.09 -6.41 -26.32
N LEU A 313 5.42 -6.40 -26.47
CA LEU A 313 6.34 -7.08 -25.56
C LEU A 313 6.20 -6.56 -24.12
N GLY A 314 6.03 -5.25 -23.92
CA GLY A 314 5.76 -4.70 -22.58
C GLY A 314 4.46 -5.23 -21.96
N THR A 315 3.43 -5.46 -22.78
CA THR A 315 2.18 -6.10 -22.32
C THR A 315 2.40 -7.57 -21.97
N GLN A 316 3.15 -8.32 -22.78
CA GLN A 316 3.48 -9.73 -22.52
C GLN A 316 4.31 -9.90 -21.24
N ASN A 317 5.30 -9.02 -21.02
CA ASN A 317 6.11 -9.02 -19.80
C ASN A 317 5.26 -8.73 -18.56
N LEU A 318 4.38 -7.73 -18.63
CA LEU A 318 3.46 -7.41 -17.54
C LEU A 318 2.52 -8.58 -17.22
N LEU A 319 1.99 -9.23 -18.25
CA LEU A 319 1.16 -10.42 -18.13
C LEU A 319 1.92 -11.55 -17.44
N ALA A 320 3.18 -11.79 -17.83
CA ALA A 320 4.03 -12.81 -17.22
C ALA A 320 4.30 -12.53 -15.73
N LEU A 321 4.62 -11.27 -15.36
CA LEU A 321 4.81 -10.87 -13.96
C LEU A 321 3.56 -11.14 -13.12
N CYS A 322 2.38 -10.79 -13.64
CA CYS A 322 1.11 -10.97 -12.94
C CYS A 322 0.66 -12.43 -12.89
N ALA A 323 0.82 -13.17 -13.99
CA ALA A 323 0.48 -14.60 -14.06
C ALA A 323 1.31 -15.43 -13.09
N ALA A 324 2.58 -15.05 -12.88
CA ALA A 324 3.46 -15.67 -11.90
C ALA A 324 2.97 -15.51 -10.44
N ALA A 325 2.02 -14.60 -10.18
CA ALA A 325 1.36 -14.39 -8.88
C ALA A 325 -0.15 -14.66 -8.93
N ASP A 326 -0.57 -15.57 -9.83
CA ASP A 326 -1.95 -16.05 -9.94
C ASP A 326 -3.00 -14.98 -10.31
N ALA A 327 -2.64 -14.03 -11.16
CA ALA A 327 -3.54 -12.97 -11.63
C ALA A 327 -4.61 -13.42 -12.64
N LEU A 328 -4.46 -14.60 -13.27
CA LEU A 328 -5.28 -14.98 -14.42
C LEU A 328 -6.50 -15.83 -14.01
N GLN A 329 -7.68 -15.34 -14.36
CA GLN A 329 -8.96 -16.00 -14.16
C GLN A 329 -9.83 -15.87 -15.41
N CYS A 330 -10.71 -16.84 -15.62
CA CYS A 330 -11.71 -16.84 -16.67
C CYS A 330 -13.02 -17.38 -16.07
N THR A 331 -13.91 -16.44 -15.79
CA THR A 331 -15.24 -16.69 -15.23
C THR A 331 -16.32 -16.07 -16.12
N ALA A 332 -17.58 -16.23 -15.74
CA ALA A 332 -18.68 -15.51 -16.39
C ALA A 332 -18.70 -14.00 -16.09
N ASP A 333 -17.87 -13.52 -15.15
CA ASP A 333 -17.84 -12.13 -14.72
C ASP A 333 -16.47 -11.48 -15.01
N PRO A 334 -16.29 -10.89 -16.20
CA PRO A 334 -15.01 -10.34 -16.60
C PRO A 334 -14.59 -9.10 -15.79
N LEU A 335 -15.52 -8.45 -15.06
CA LEU A 335 -15.17 -7.35 -14.16
C LEU A 335 -14.43 -7.87 -12.94
N ARG A 336 -14.85 -9.02 -12.39
CA ARG A 336 -14.15 -9.73 -11.30
C ARG A 336 -12.79 -10.21 -11.75
N ASP A 337 -12.70 -10.82 -12.94
CA ASP A 337 -11.43 -11.29 -13.50
C ASP A 337 -10.43 -10.13 -13.65
N THR A 338 -10.89 -9.00 -14.19
CA THR A 338 -10.05 -7.79 -14.35
C THR A 338 -9.68 -7.17 -13.01
N ARG A 339 -10.60 -7.13 -12.05
CA ARG A 339 -10.32 -6.64 -10.70
C ARG A 339 -9.27 -7.50 -9.99
N HIS A 340 -9.36 -8.82 -10.11
CA HIS A 340 -8.37 -9.74 -9.56
C HIS A 340 -6.99 -9.51 -10.20
N PHE A 341 -6.92 -9.33 -11.52
CA PHE A 341 -5.69 -8.97 -12.21
C PHE A 341 -5.08 -7.67 -11.67
N ALA A 342 -5.88 -6.60 -11.57
CA ALA A 342 -5.44 -5.32 -11.04
C ALA A 342 -4.98 -5.43 -9.57
N ASN A 343 -5.72 -6.18 -8.74
CA ASN A 343 -5.35 -6.42 -7.35
C ASN A 343 -3.99 -7.10 -7.24
N VAL A 344 -3.76 -8.19 -7.99
CA VAL A 344 -2.47 -8.90 -8.00
C VAL A 344 -1.35 -7.99 -8.49
N LEU A 345 -1.58 -7.27 -9.59
CA LEU A 345 -0.63 -6.32 -10.15
C LEU A 345 -0.20 -5.27 -9.11
N PHE A 346 -1.13 -4.60 -8.45
CA PHE A 346 -0.79 -3.59 -7.44
C PHE A 346 -0.19 -4.20 -6.17
N ASN A 347 -0.49 -5.47 -5.86
CA ASN A 347 0.19 -6.21 -4.78
C ASN A 347 1.68 -6.41 -5.11
N ILE A 348 2.00 -6.91 -6.31
CA ILE A 348 3.39 -7.18 -6.71
C ILE A 348 4.16 -5.91 -7.06
N MET A 349 3.50 -4.83 -7.50
CA MET A 349 4.16 -3.52 -7.64
C MET A 349 4.60 -2.98 -6.29
N ARG A 350 3.81 -3.18 -5.22
CA ARG A 350 4.12 -2.63 -3.89
C ARG A 350 5.03 -3.54 -3.06
N GLY A 351 4.85 -4.85 -3.14
CA GLY A 351 5.60 -5.85 -2.37
C GLY A 351 6.71 -6.59 -3.14
N GLY A 352 6.73 -6.47 -4.47
CA GLY A 352 7.61 -7.23 -5.35
C GLY A 352 7.03 -8.56 -5.82
N ILE A 353 7.71 -9.16 -6.79
CA ILE A 353 7.49 -10.52 -7.29
C ILE A 353 8.84 -11.23 -7.38
N PHE A 354 8.87 -12.54 -7.15
CA PHE A 354 10.09 -13.34 -7.28
C PHE A 354 10.56 -13.39 -8.74
N ASP A 355 11.87 -13.40 -8.93
CA ASP A 355 12.47 -13.23 -10.25
C ASP A 355 12.13 -14.35 -11.24
N ASP A 356 12.39 -15.60 -10.85
CA ASP A 356 12.19 -16.81 -11.64
C ASP A 356 11.90 -17.99 -10.70
N ASN A 357 10.63 -18.25 -10.43
CA ASN A 357 10.21 -19.37 -9.57
C ASN A 357 10.96 -19.35 -8.23
N TYR A 358 11.64 -20.46 -7.90
CA TYR A 358 12.53 -20.59 -6.74
C TYR A 358 14.02 -20.59 -7.14
N ASN A 359 14.36 -20.13 -8.35
CA ASN A 359 15.73 -20.02 -8.81
C ASN A 359 16.38 -18.75 -8.25
N ILE A 360 17.67 -18.87 -7.94
CA ILE A 360 18.51 -17.84 -7.36
C ILE A 360 19.76 -17.72 -8.23
N GLU A 361 20.05 -16.50 -8.66
CA GLU A 361 21.29 -16.20 -9.37
C GLU A 361 22.44 -16.05 -8.39
N ARG A 362 23.50 -16.84 -8.60
CA ARG A 362 24.68 -16.85 -7.73
C ARG A 362 25.31 -15.48 -7.60
N GLN A 363 25.37 -14.70 -8.70
CA GLN A 363 26.02 -13.39 -8.68
C GLN A 363 25.26 -12.39 -7.80
N ASP A 364 23.92 -12.41 -7.83
CA ASP A 364 23.11 -11.52 -6.99
C ASP A 364 23.19 -11.95 -5.51
N LEU A 365 23.18 -13.26 -5.23
CA LEU A 365 23.42 -13.79 -3.88
C LEU A 365 24.79 -13.37 -3.34
N LEU A 366 25.84 -13.46 -4.15
CA LEU A 366 27.20 -13.03 -3.78
C LEU A 366 27.24 -11.53 -3.46
N ASN A 367 26.57 -10.69 -4.25
CA ASN A 367 26.49 -9.25 -4.03
C ASN A 367 25.73 -8.94 -2.74
N TYR A 368 24.59 -9.61 -2.50
CA TYR A 368 23.84 -9.49 -1.25
C TYR A 368 24.69 -9.88 -0.04
N LEU A 369 25.34 -11.04 -0.05
CA LEU A 369 26.18 -11.49 1.06
C LEU A 369 27.35 -10.54 1.30
N ALA A 370 27.96 -10.01 0.24
CA ALA A 370 29.02 -9.03 0.36
C ALA A 370 28.55 -7.75 1.05
N LYS A 371 27.35 -7.24 0.74
CA LYS A 371 26.78 -6.08 1.43
C LYS A 371 26.30 -6.39 2.85
N ALA A 372 25.77 -7.60 3.07
CA ALA A 372 25.20 -8.00 4.35
C ALA A 372 26.30 -8.19 5.41
N ASN A 373 27.34 -8.96 5.08
CA ASN A 373 28.44 -9.23 6.00
C ASN A 373 29.74 -9.55 5.26
N HIS A 374 30.68 -8.60 5.24
CA HIS A 374 31.96 -8.72 4.55
C HIS A 374 32.76 -9.97 4.97
N GLN A 375 32.73 -10.32 6.26
CA GLN A 375 33.52 -11.43 6.79
C GLN A 375 32.89 -12.78 6.43
N VAL A 376 31.56 -12.90 6.54
CA VAL A 376 30.84 -14.12 6.12
C VAL A 376 31.01 -14.35 4.63
N SER A 377 30.82 -13.31 3.81
CA SER A 377 31.04 -13.38 2.36
C SER A 377 32.46 -13.83 1.99
N LYS A 378 33.47 -13.34 2.72
CA LYS A 378 34.87 -13.75 2.53
C LYS A 378 35.10 -15.21 2.96
N ASN A 379 34.60 -15.62 4.11
CA ASN A 379 34.79 -16.97 4.67
C ASN A 379 34.11 -18.04 3.81
N GLN A 380 32.93 -17.76 3.30
CA GLN A 380 32.12 -18.73 2.55
C GLN A 380 32.33 -18.63 1.03
N ARG A 381 33.31 -17.85 0.56
CA ARG A 381 33.55 -17.61 -0.87
C ARG A 381 33.76 -18.91 -1.66
N GLU A 382 34.56 -19.84 -1.14
CA GLU A 382 34.85 -21.11 -1.83
C GLU A 382 33.59 -21.97 -1.94
N VAL A 383 32.81 -22.04 -0.86
CA VAL A 383 31.53 -22.77 -0.81
C VAL A 383 30.53 -22.17 -1.82
N LEU A 384 30.43 -20.85 -1.87
CA LEU A 384 29.52 -20.14 -2.79
C LEU A 384 29.96 -20.23 -4.25
N GLN A 385 31.27 -20.33 -4.53
CA GLN A 385 31.78 -20.50 -5.90
C GLN A 385 31.48 -21.89 -6.47
N GLN A 386 31.24 -22.89 -5.61
CA GLN A 386 30.82 -24.24 -6.03
C GLN A 386 29.34 -24.30 -6.44
N LEU A 387 28.53 -23.31 -6.06
CA LEU A 387 27.15 -23.23 -6.56
C LEU A 387 27.17 -23.02 -8.08
N PRO A 388 26.22 -23.66 -8.82
CA PRO A 388 26.00 -23.33 -10.22
C PRO A 388 25.61 -21.86 -10.38
N GLU A 389 25.67 -21.34 -11.62
CA GLU A 389 25.29 -19.95 -11.92
C GLU A 389 23.86 -19.62 -11.46
N LYS A 390 22.95 -20.60 -11.58
CA LYS A 390 21.62 -20.61 -10.99
C LYS A 390 21.45 -21.83 -10.10
N CYS A 391 21.06 -21.62 -8.85
CA CYS A 391 20.65 -22.69 -7.93
C CYS A 391 19.22 -22.47 -7.46
N SER A 392 18.57 -23.51 -6.96
CA SER A 392 17.24 -23.42 -6.34
C SER A 392 17.32 -22.97 -4.88
N LEU A 393 16.23 -22.43 -4.35
CA LEU A 393 16.03 -22.15 -2.92
C LEU A 393 16.30 -23.40 -2.06
N HIS A 394 15.90 -24.58 -2.54
CA HIS A 394 16.11 -25.84 -1.85
C HIS A 394 17.60 -26.21 -1.74
N GLU A 395 18.37 -26.03 -2.82
CA GLU A 395 19.83 -26.23 -2.81
C GLU A 395 20.52 -25.21 -1.91
N LEU A 396 20.10 -23.94 -1.94
CA LEU A 396 20.63 -22.91 -1.05
C LEU A 396 20.33 -23.21 0.43
N THR A 397 19.12 -23.67 0.72
CA THR A 397 18.70 -24.09 2.08
C THR A 397 19.52 -25.27 2.56
N ALA A 398 19.68 -26.31 1.75
CA ALA A 398 20.50 -27.47 2.09
C ALA A 398 21.98 -27.09 2.31
N LEU A 399 22.51 -26.17 1.49
CA LEU A 399 23.86 -25.63 1.65
C LEU A 399 24.02 -24.88 2.99
N ALA A 400 23.05 -24.02 3.31
CA ALA A 400 23.01 -23.29 4.57
C ALA A 400 23.01 -24.26 5.75
N GLU A 401 22.10 -25.24 5.76
CA GLU A 401 21.98 -26.23 6.83
C GLU A 401 23.22 -27.12 7.01
N ALA A 402 23.93 -27.43 5.91
CA ALA A 402 25.19 -28.17 5.96
C ALA A 402 26.39 -27.34 6.46
N THR A 403 26.28 -26.01 6.46
CA THR A 403 27.35 -25.10 6.89
C THR A 403 27.20 -24.76 8.36
N PRO A 404 28.25 -24.88 9.21
CA PRO A 404 28.14 -24.63 10.66
C PRO A 404 28.11 -23.14 11.05
N ASP A 405 28.18 -22.22 10.09
CA ASP A 405 28.20 -20.77 10.32
C ASP A 405 26.77 -20.23 10.45
N PRO A 406 26.34 -19.80 11.66
CA PRO A 406 24.96 -19.37 11.89
C PRO A 406 24.61 -18.04 11.20
N ASP A 407 25.59 -17.16 10.93
CA ASP A 407 25.31 -15.93 10.19
C ASP A 407 25.10 -16.22 8.71
N PHE A 408 25.89 -17.14 8.16
CA PHE A 408 25.66 -17.63 6.80
C PHE A 408 24.30 -18.31 6.66
N GLN A 409 23.94 -19.18 7.61
CA GLN A 409 22.63 -19.83 7.66
C GLN A 409 21.49 -18.81 7.62
N ARG A 410 21.52 -17.83 8.53
CA ARG A 410 20.54 -16.75 8.59
C ARG A 410 20.45 -16.00 7.26
N LEU A 411 21.58 -15.53 6.72
CA LEU A 411 21.59 -14.69 5.52
C LEU A 411 21.08 -15.43 4.28
N CYS A 412 21.40 -16.72 4.14
CA CYS A 412 20.88 -17.56 3.05
C CYS A 412 19.38 -17.81 3.17
N LEU A 413 18.87 -18.07 4.39
CA LEU A 413 17.45 -18.32 4.63
C LEU A 413 16.60 -17.04 4.55
N GLU A 414 17.17 -15.88 4.86
CA GLU A 414 16.52 -14.56 4.78
C GLU A 414 16.48 -13.98 3.36
N TYR A 415 17.27 -14.52 2.44
CA TYR A 415 17.41 -13.99 1.08
C TYR A 415 16.12 -14.16 0.26
N LEU A 416 15.63 -13.04 -0.30
CA LEU A 416 14.43 -12.97 -1.14
C LEU A 416 14.77 -12.30 -2.49
N PRO A 417 14.82 -13.04 -3.62
CA PRO A 417 15.16 -12.51 -4.94
C PRO A 417 13.96 -11.80 -5.59
N LEU A 418 13.45 -10.76 -4.93
CA LEU A 418 12.32 -9.97 -5.41
C LEU A 418 12.76 -8.90 -6.42
N LYS A 419 11.89 -8.61 -7.37
CA LYS A 419 11.97 -7.50 -8.33
C LYS A 419 10.65 -6.75 -8.41
N PHE A 420 10.59 -5.71 -9.25
CA PHE A 420 9.38 -4.95 -9.60
C PHE A 420 8.74 -4.12 -8.47
N SER A 421 9.16 -4.34 -7.22
CA SER A 421 8.67 -3.56 -6.09
C SER A 421 9.06 -2.08 -6.21
N ARG A 422 8.22 -1.21 -5.67
CA ARG A 422 8.44 0.23 -5.56
C ARG A 422 7.62 0.80 -4.41
N ARG A 423 8.11 1.87 -3.80
CA ARG A 423 7.30 2.63 -2.85
C ARG A 423 6.11 3.29 -3.56
N HIS A 424 4.96 3.33 -2.89
CA HIS A 424 3.68 3.76 -3.47
C HIS A 424 3.47 5.29 -3.42
N GLY A 425 4.50 6.05 -3.79
CA GLY A 425 4.42 7.49 -4.01
C GLY A 425 3.81 7.82 -5.36
N ASP A 426 2.94 8.84 -5.37
CA ASP A 426 2.28 9.37 -6.57
C ASP A 426 1.70 10.78 -6.28
N PRO A 427 1.20 11.52 -7.28
CA PRO A 427 0.64 12.87 -7.10
C PRO A 427 -0.49 13.00 -6.07
N SER A 428 -1.25 11.94 -5.81
CA SER A 428 -2.31 11.88 -4.79
C SER A 428 -1.80 11.40 -3.42
N ARG A 429 -0.53 10.97 -3.36
CA ARG A 429 0.25 10.59 -2.16
C ARG A 429 1.60 11.32 -2.14
N PRO A 430 1.64 12.66 -2.24
CA PRO A 430 2.87 13.40 -2.55
C PRO A 430 3.92 13.37 -1.44
N TRP A 431 3.54 12.99 -0.21
CA TRP A 431 4.46 12.78 0.91
C TRP A 431 5.30 11.50 0.79
N ASN A 432 4.93 10.57 -0.08
CA ASN A 432 5.71 9.37 -0.37
C ASN A 432 6.58 9.62 -1.61
N ARG A 433 7.91 9.58 -1.46
CA ARG A 433 8.82 9.48 -2.61
C ARG A 433 8.77 8.06 -3.18
N PHE A 434 8.80 7.94 -4.51
CA PHE A 434 8.87 6.65 -5.18
C PHE A 434 10.10 6.58 -6.10
N SER A 435 10.61 5.38 -6.29
CA SER A 435 11.55 5.05 -7.35
C SER A 435 11.30 3.63 -7.81
N ILE A 436 11.19 3.38 -9.11
CA ILE A 436 11.17 2.02 -9.66
C ILE A 436 12.52 1.70 -10.30
N ASN A 437 13.28 0.90 -9.56
CA ASN A 437 14.65 0.51 -9.85
C ASN A 437 14.63 -0.92 -10.39
N THR A 438 14.25 -1.11 -11.65
CA THR A 438 14.21 -2.46 -12.27
C THR A 438 15.49 -2.83 -13.00
N HIS A 439 16.27 -1.83 -13.44
CA HIS A 439 17.51 -2.04 -14.19
C HIS A 439 18.56 -1.00 -13.80
N ASN A 440 19.83 -1.38 -13.88
CA ASN A 440 20.98 -0.50 -13.70
C ASN A 440 21.09 0.45 -14.92
N GLU A 441 21.20 1.75 -14.66
CA GLU A 441 21.28 2.77 -15.71
C GLU A 441 22.58 2.73 -16.51
N SER A 442 23.64 2.16 -15.95
CA SER A 442 24.97 2.16 -16.57
C SER A 442 25.20 0.98 -17.52
N ASP A 443 24.68 -0.20 -17.19
CA ASP A 443 24.91 -1.43 -17.97
C ASP A 443 23.62 -2.15 -18.41
N GLY A 444 22.45 -1.67 -17.98
CA GLY A 444 21.16 -2.25 -18.32
C GLY A 444 20.85 -3.58 -17.61
N SER A 445 21.71 -4.04 -16.70
CA SER A 445 21.50 -5.28 -15.94
C SER A 445 20.25 -5.17 -15.06
N LYS A 446 19.56 -6.29 -14.85
CA LYS A 446 18.38 -6.34 -13.96
C LYS A 446 18.78 -6.05 -12.51
N ILE A 447 17.88 -5.40 -11.78
CA ILE A 447 18.02 -5.16 -10.34
C ILE A 447 17.00 -6.03 -9.60
N LEU A 448 17.49 -6.92 -8.74
CA LEU A 448 16.70 -7.61 -7.73
C LEU A 448 16.81 -6.81 -6.44
N ASP A 449 15.77 -6.04 -6.12
CA ASP A 449 15.76 -5.18 -4.94
C ASP A 449 14.31 -4.96 -4.46
N TYR A 450 14.20 -4.67 -3.17
CA TYR A 450 12.95 -4.26 -2.57
C TYR A 450 13.13 -3.29 -1.43
N GLU A 451 12.18 -2.36 -1.31
CA GLU A 451 12.01 -1.52 -0.13
C GLU A 451 10.52 -1.31 0.15
N GLY A 452 10.17 -1.28 1.43
CA GLY A 452 8.79 -1.01 1.83
C GLY A 452 8.67 -0.69 3.31
N ASN A 453 7.71 0.17 3.63
CA ASN A 453 7.30 0.36 5.02
C ASN A 453 6.82 -0.98 5.56
N TRP A 454 7.15 -1.26 6.83
CA TRP A 454 7.00 -2.55 7.49
C TRP A 454 5.65 -3.21 7.21
N ARG A 455 4.56 -2.54 7.62
CA ARG A 455 3.20 -3.05 7.47
C ARG A 455 2.82 -3.27 6.01
N ASP A 456 3.19 -2.35 5.12
CA ASP A 456 2.78 -2.42 3.72
C ASP A 456 3.35 -3.67 3.03
N ILE A 457 4.65 -3.90 3.18
CA ILE A 457 5.34 -4.97 2.47
C ILE A 457 5.01 -6.35 3.04
N PHE A 458 4.95 -6.52 4.37
CA PHE A 458 4.57 -7.80 4.96
C PHE A 458 3.10 -8.16 4.68
N GLN A 459 2.20 -7.18 4.55
CA GLN A 459 0.85 -7.41 4.08
C GLN A 459 0.80 -7.87 2.62
N ASN A 460 1.64 -7.31 1.74
CA ASN A 460 1.70 -7.76 0.34
C ASN A 460 2.31 -9.17 0.22
N TRP A 461 3.31 -9.46 1.05
CA TRP A 461 3.95 -10.77 1.11
C TRP A 461 3.02 -11.88 1.61
N GLU A 462 2.06 -11.58 2.49
CA GLU A 462 1.01 -12.53 2.86
C GLU A 462 0.24 -13.04 1.64
N ALA A 463 -0.20 -12.15 0.74
CA ALA A 463 -0.88 -12.54 -0.49
C ALA A 463 0.07 -13.24 -1.48
N LEU A 464 1.30 -12.73 -1.62
CA LEU A 464 2.31 -13.32 -2.52
C LEU A 464 2.69 -14.75 -2.12
N ALA A 465 2.72 -15.05 -0.82
CA ALA A 465 3.09 -16.35 -0.29
C ALA A 465 2.11 -17.47 -0.68
N HIS A 466 0.86 -17.15 -1.04
CA HIS A 466 -0.06 -18.14 -1.60
C HIS A 466 0.41 -18.69 -2.96
N SER A 467 1.09 -17.86 -3.76
CA SER A 467 1.66 -18.25 -5.05
C SER A 467 3.08 -18.81 -4.95
N TYR A 468 3.78 -18.48 -3.86
CA TYR A 468 5.16 -18.93 -3.56
C TYR A 468 5.34 -19.43 -2.12
N PRO A 469 4.70 -20.55 -1.72
CA PRO A 469 4.71 -20.98 -0.34
C PRO A 469 6.10 -21.26 0.25
N ASP A 470 7.06 -21.75 -0.53
CA ASP A 470 8.37 -22.13 0.02
C ASP A 470 9.23 -20.92 0.45
N PHE A 471 8.90 -19.71 -0.01
CA PHE A 471 9.53 -18.47 0.45
C PHE A 471 8.98 -17.95 1.79
N LEU A 472 7.94 -18.57 2.37
CA LEU A 472 7.38 -18.19 3.68
C LEU A 472 8.46 -18.14 4.77
N ARG A 473 9.39 -19.11 4.77
CA ARG A 473 10.51 -19.12 5.72
C ARG A 473 11.36 -17.85 5.60
N GLY A 474 11.73 -17.44 4.39
CA GLY A 474 12.50 -16.21 4.18
C GLY A 474 11.77 -14.95 4.60
N MET A 475 10.45 -14.86 4.34
CA MET A 475 9.61 -13.75 4.80
C MET A 475 9.56 -13.67 6.34
N ILE A 476 9.42 -14.82 7.02
CA ILE A 476 9.41 -14.90 8.49
C ILE A 476 10.78 -14.54 9.05
N PHE A 477 11.88 -15.03 8.47
CA PHE A 477 13.24 -14.69 8.88
C PHE A 477 13.48 -13.19 8.77
N LYS A 478 13.09 -12.59 7.64
CA LYS A 478 13.20 -11.14 7.44
C LYS A 478 12.41 -10.36 8.50
N PHE A 479 11.19 -10.80 8.81
CA PHE A 479 10.38 -10.19 9.85
C PHE A 479 11.05 -10.28 11.21
N VAL A 480 11.37 -11.49 11.69
CA VAL A 480 11.82 -11.65 13.07
C VAL A 480 13.23 -11.12 13.28
N ASN A 481 14.15 -11.25 12.32
CA ASN A 481 15.52 -10.74 12.46
C ASN A 481 15.58 -9.21 12.43
N ALA A 482 14.64 -8.56 11.73
CA ALA A 482 14.48 -7.12 11.77
C ALA A 482 13.70 -6.62 13.01
N SER A 483 13.10 -7.49 13.82
CA SER A 483 12.49 -7.10 15.10
C SER A 483 13.54 -6.87 16.20
N THR A 484 13.29 -5.87 17.03
CA THR A 484 14.15 -5.45 18.16
C THR A 484 13.96 -6.34 19.38
N PHE A 485 14.91 -6.29 20.32
CA PHE A 485 14.88 -7.12 21.54
C PHE A 485 13.76 -6.73 22.51
N ASP A 486 13.31 -5.48 22.45
CA ASP A 486 12.19 -4.94 23.22
C ASP A 486 10.83 -5.16 22.54
N GLY A 487 10.77 -5.99 21.49
CA GLY A 487 9.53 -6.50 20.92
C GLY A 487 8.85 -5.57 19.90
N TYR A 488 9.63 -4.74 19.21
CA TYR A 488 9.17 -3.83 18.16
C TYR A 488 10.01 -4.00 16.89
N ASN A 489 10.02 -3.00 16.00
CA ASN A 489 10.71 -3.06 14.71
C ASN A 489 10.98 -1.65 14.14
N PRO A 490 11.97 -1.51 13.24
CA PRO A 490 12.14 -0.32 12.40
C PRO A 490 10.94 -0.10 11.47
N TYR A 491 10.83 1.11 10.91
CA TYR A 491 9.67 1.46 10.07
C TYR A 491 9.76 0.89 8.64
N ARG A 492 10.95 0.56 8.15
CA ARG A 492 11.19 0.10 6.76
C ARG A 492 12.11 -1.12 6.74
N VAL A 493 11.81 -2.06 5.83
CA VAL A 493 12.72 -3.16 5.46
C VAL A 493 13.17 -3.00 4.01
N THR A 494 14.40 -3.44 3.74
CA THR A 494 15.02 -3.44 2.42
C THR A 494 15.69 -4.78 2.15
N LYS A 495 16.09 -5.07 0.91
CA LYS A 495 16.89 -6.27 0.61
C LYS A 495 18.13 -6.35 1.49
N ASP A 496 18.85 -5.25 1.60
CA ASP A 496 20.12 -5.17 2.34
C ASP A 496 19.91 -5.16 3.87
N GLY A 497 18.71 -4.88 4.38
CA GLY A 497 18.47 -4.83 5.83
C GLY A 497 17.19 -4.11 6.21
N PHE A 498 17.32 -3.02 6.95
CA PHE A 498 16.24 -2.18 7.44
C PHE A 498 16.72 -0.75 7.73
N ASP A 499 15.78 0.20 7.75
CA ASP A 499 16.02 1.61 8.08
C ASP A 499 15.10 2.07 9.21
N TRP A 500 15.64 2.89 10.13
CA TRP A 500 14.87 3.57 11.17
C TRP A 500 14.69 5.05 10.84
N GLU A 501 13.72 5.70 11.49
CA GLU A 501 13.52 7.14 11.37
C GLU A 501 14.54 7.88 12.25
N THR A 502 14.94 9.07 11.83
CA THR A 502 15.80 9.98 12.59
C THR A 502 15.03 11.26 12.90
N ILE A 503 15.50 12.02 13.89
CA ILE A 503 14.92 13.33 14.22
C ILE A 503 15.57 14.41 13.34
N GLU A 504 14.75 15.11 12.56
CA GLU A 504 15.14 16.31 11.80
C GLU A 504 14.76 17.55 12.62
N PRO A 505 15.73 18.34 13.14
CA PRO A 505 15.44 19.45 14.06
C PRO A 505 14.50 20.53 13.51
N ASP A 506 14.48 20.71 12.19
CA ASP A 506 13.71 21.73 11.49
C ASP A 506 12.36 21.21 10.96
N ASP A 507 12.09 19.89 11.05
CA ASP A 507 10.82 19.29 10.67
C ASP A 507 9.96 19.01 11.92
N PRO A 508 8.91 19.80 12.19
CA PRO A 508 8.01 19.56 13.32
C PRO A 508 7.22 18.24 13.19
N TRP A 509 7.27 17.56 12.04
CA TRP A 509 6.68 16.24 11.80
C TRP A 509 7.70 15.10 11.91
N SER A 510 8.98 15.41 12.21
CA SER A 510 10.01 14.42 12.45
C SER A 510 10.04 14.02 13.93
N TYR A 511 9.25 13.02 14.27
CA TYR A 511 9.28 12.32 15.56
C TYR A 511 9.79 10.89 15.31
N ILE A 512 10.09 10.10 16.35
CA ILE A 512 10.47 8.68 16.24
C ILE A 512 9.59 7.82 17.15
N GLY A 513 9.51 6.51 16.92
CA GLY A 513 8.77 5.59 17.77
C GLY A 513 8.46 4.26 17.11
N TYR A 514 7.60 3.48 17.75
CA TYR A 514 7.19 2.15 17.28
C TYR A 514 5.67 2.04 17.18
N TRP A 515 5.16 1.61 16.04
CA TRP A 515 3.72 1.40 15.84
C TRP A 515 3.24 0.13 16.57
N GLY A 516 2.12 0.24 17.27
CA GLY A 516 1.60 -0.82 18.15
C GLY A 516 1.17 -2.10 17.41
N ASP A 517 0.68 -1.97 16.17
CA ASP A 517 0.11 -3.05 15.37
C ASP A 517 1.16 -3.83 14.55
N HIS A 518 2.37 -3.29 14.38
CA HIS A 518 3.39 -3.81 13.45
C HIS A 518 3.86 -5.25 13.71
N GLN A 519 3.61 -5.81 14.89
CA GLN A 519 4.15 -7.12 15.26
C GLN A 519 3.13 -8.25 15.09
N ILE A 520 2.10 -8.26 15.92
CA ILE A 520 1.31 -9.48 16.21
C ILE A 520 0.59 -10.03 14.98
N ILE A 521 -0.32 -9.27 14.39
CA ILE A 521 -1.19 -9.81 13.33
C ILE A 521 -0.43 -10.11 12.06
N TYR A 522 0.56 -9.29 11.68
CA TYR A 522 1.33 -9.48 10.44
C TYR A 522 2.26 -10.69 10.54
N LEU A 523 2.93 -10.89 11.67
CA LEU A 523 3.70 -12.11 11.93
C LEU A 523 2.78 -13.34 11.96
N LEU A 524 1.65 -13.24 12.66
CA LEU A 524 0.70 -14.34 12.80
C LEU A 524 0.24 -14.88 11.45
N LYS A 525 -0.11 -14.01 10.49
CA LYS A 525 -0.57 -14.48 9.16
C LYS A 525 0.50 -15.30 8.44
N LEU A 526 1.77 -14.91 8.52
CA LEU A 526 2.87 -15.68 7.93
C LEU A 526 3.07 -17.03 8.65
N LEU A 527 2.96 -17.04 9.98
CA LEU A 527 3.08 -18.27 10.77
C LEU A 527 1.92 -19.25 10.51
N GLU A 528 0.68 -18.75 10.44
CA GLU A 528 -0.49 -19.56 10.10
C GLU A 528 -0.35 -20.16 8.69
N LEU A 529 0.16 -19.39 7.73
CA LEU A 529 0.42 -19.88 6.37
C LEU A 529 1.52 -20.95 6.38
N LEU A 530 2.63 -20.71 7.07
CA LEU A 530 3.73 -21.69 7.17
C LEU A 530 3.24 -23.01 7.77
N GLU A 531 2.50 -22.95 8.88
CA GLU A 531 2.00 -24.14 9.57
C GLU A 531 0.95 -24.90 8.75
N LYS A 532 0.14 -24.21 7.95
CA LYS A 532 -0.81 -24.85 7.02
C LYS A 532 -0.09 -25.60 5.89
N HIS A 533 0.94 -25.01 5.30
CA HIS A 533 1.67 -25.58 4.16
C HIS A 533 2.74 -26.60 4.57
N GLN A 534 3.40 -26.39 5.71
CA GLN A 534 4.50 -27.20 6.22
C GLN A 534 4.32 -27.47 7.72
N PRO A 535 3.35 -28.33 8.12
CA PRO A 535 3.04 -28.58 9.53
C PRO A 535 4.27 -29.01 10.35
N GLY A 536 4.42 -28.47 11.56
CA GLY A 536 5.56 -28.68 12.45
C GLY A 536 6.75 -27.74 12.20
N SER A 537 6.79 -27.03 11.08
CA SER A 537 7.94 -26.18 10.71
C SER A 537 8.19 -25.04 11.69
N VAL A 538 7.16 -24.52 12.36
CA VAL A 538 7.33 -23.45 13.35
C VAL A 538 8.06 -23.97 14.59
N ALA A 539 7.64 -25.14 15.10
CA ALA A 539 8.26 -25.77 16.26
C ALA A 539 9.70 -26.22 15.97
N ASP A 540 9.98 -26.69 14.75
CA ASP A 540 11.32 -27.08 14.31
C ASP A 540 12.36 -25.95 14.40
N LEU A 541 11.91 -24.70 14.40
CA LEU A 541 12.77 -23.51 14.51
C LEU A 541 13.08 -23.12 15.96
N PHE A 542 12.32 -23.60 16.97
CA PHE A 542 12.43 -23.13 18.35
C PHE A 542 13.85 -23.21 18.93
N GLY A 543 14.54 -24.33 18.72
CA GLY A 543 15.90 -24.56 19.21
C GLY A 543 17.03 -24.04 18.32
N LYS A 544 16.72 -23.46 17.16
CA LYS A 544 17.73 -23.05 16.17
C LYS A 544 18.32 -21.69 16.50
N SER A 545 19.57 -21.67 16.98
CA SER A 545 20.23 -20.47 17.53
C SER A 545 20.96 -19.63 16.46
N PHE A 546 20.23 -19.15 15.46
CA PHE A 546 20.76 -18.27 14.41
C PHE A 546 19.88 -17.03 14.14
N PHE A 547 18.84 -16.79 14.94
CA PHE A 547 18.05 -15.57 14.87
C PHE A 547 18.74 -14.44 15.63
N VAL A 548 18.49 -13.20 15.22
CA VAL A 548 19.21 -12.01 15.73
C VAL A 548 18.22 -10.90 16.11
N TYR A 549 18.69 -9.86 16.80
CA TYR A 549 17.91 -8.66 17.08
C TYR A 549 18.43 -7.46 16.28
N ALA A 550 17.51 -6.73 15.66
CA ALA A 550 17.81 -5.41 15.11
C ALA A 550 18.21 -4.44 16.24
N ASN A 551 19.26 -3.67 16.00
CA ASN A 551 19.75 -2.64 16.91
C ASN A 551 19.26 -1.28 16.41
N VAL A 552 18.04 -0.91 16.79
CA VAL A 552 17.47 0.41 16.49
C VAL A 552 17.85 1.36 17.63
N PRO A 553 18.37 2.58 17.34
CA PRO A 553 18.89 3.50 18.35
C PRO A 553 17.79 4.25 19.11
N TYR A 554 16.75 3.54 19.54
CA TYR A 554 15.64 4.07 20.32
C TYR A 554 15.75 3.56 21.76
N ARG A 555 15.47 4.44 22.73
CA ARG A 555 15.51 4.13 24.17
C ARG A 555 14.14 4.35 24.78
N ILE A 556 13.43 3.27 25.06
CA ILE A 556 12.16 3.34 25.78
C ILE A 556 12.45 3.70 27.25
N LYS A 557 11.87 4.79 27.73
CA LYS A 557 12.11 5.38 29.05
C LYS A 557 11.71 4.45 30.21
N SER A 558 11.97 4.91 31.44
CA SER A 558 11.54 4.17 32.63
C SER A 558 10.03 4.06 32.71
N TYR A 559 9.53 3.03 33.42
CA TYR A 559 8.09 2.85 33.56
C TYR A 559 7.44 4.05 34.26
N GLU A 560 8.11 4.62 35.26
CA GLU A 560 7.66 5.80 36.00
C GLU A 560 7.58 7.03 35.10
N ALA A 561 8.56 7.23 34.21
CA ALA A 561 8.54 8.34 33.25
C ALA A 561 7.41 8.19 32.23
N ILE A 562 7.14 6.96 31.78
CA ILE A 562 6.02 6.67 30.88
C ILE A 562 4.67 6.90 31.59
N LEU A 563 4.54 6.53 32.86
CA LEU A 563 3.33 6.84 33.65
C LEU A 563 3.14 8.34 33.86
N ASP A 564 4.22 9.09 34.10
CA ASP A 564 4.17 10.53 34.29
C ASP A 564 3.77 11.27 32.99
N ASN A 565 4.36 10.88 31.86
CA ASN A 565 4.03 11.44 30.55
C ASN A 565 4.08 10.38 29.44
N PRO A 566 2.95 9.71 29.13
CA PRO A 566 2.94 8.61 28.16
C PRO A 566 3.03 9.08 26.70
N LYS A 567 3.15 10.39 26.45
CA LYS A 567 3.40 10.96 25.13
C LYS A 567 4.89 11.20 24.85
N ASP A 568 5.74 11.13 25.87
CA ASP A 568 7.19 11.37 25.79
C ASP A 568 7.95 10.17 26.40
N THR A 569 8.09 9.12 25.61
CA THR A 569 8.40 7.77 26.11
C THR A 569 9.61 7.12 25.44
N ILE A 570 10.11 7.68 24.34
CA ILE A 570 11.21 7.11 23.57
C ILE A 570 12.19 8.21 23.15
N ASP A 571 13.43 8.08 23.61
CA ASP A 571 14.54 8.96 23.21
C ASP A 571 15.32 8.37 22.02
N PHE A 572 15.88 9.24 21.17
CA PHE A 572 16.81 8.86 20.11
C PHE A 572 18.26 8.88 20.63
N ASP A 573 18.93 7.73 20.60
CA ASP A 573 20.31 7.56 21.03
C ASP A 573 21.28 7.86 19.88
N ALA A 574 21.60 9.14 19.69
CA ALA A 574 22.49 9.59 18.62
C ALA A 574 23.93 9.03 18.73
N ALA A 575 24.36 8.60 19.92
CA ALA A 575 25.67 7.96 20.08
C ALA A 575 25.64 6.54 19.52
N LEU A 576 24.61 5.76 19.87
CA LEU A 576 24.41 4.43 19.31
C LEU A 576 24.18 4.49 17.79
N ASP A 577 23.43 5.47 17.29
CA ASP A 577 23.21 5.65 15.84
C ASP A 577 24.54 5.80 15.07
N ARG A 578 25.44 6.66 15.54
CA ARG A 578 26.78 6.82 14.95
C ARG A 578 27.60 5.53 15.04
N GLU A 579 27.51 4.81 16.15
CA GLU A 579 28.21 3.55 16.35
C GLU A 579 27.72 2.46 15.39
N ILE A 580 26.41 2.36 15.18
CA ILE A 580 25.81 1.44 14.21
C ILE A 580 26.27 1.80 12.79
N HIS A 581 26.23 3.07 12.40
CA HIS A 581 26.68 3.50 11.07
C HIS A 581 28.16 3.17 10.84
N ALA A 582 29.03 3.44 11.81
CA ALA A 582 30.45 3.08 11.73
C ALA A 582 30.65 1.56 11.59
N ARG A 583 29.85 0.74 12.29
CA ARG A 583 29.86 -0.72 12.10
C ARG A 583 29.35 -1.14 10.73
N LYS A 584 28.29 -0.50 10.20
CA LYS A 584 27.78 -0.79 8.86
C LYS A 584 28.84 -0.57 7.79
N GLU A 585 29.63 0.51 7.91
CA GLU A 585 30.76 0.78 7.01
C GLU A 585 31.85 -0.30 7.09
N GLN A 586 32.13 -0.82 8.30
CA GLN A 586 33.18 -1.83 8.52
C GLN A 586 32.74 -3.25 8.14
N MET A 587 31.54 -3.66 8.55
CA MET A 587 31.07 -5.04 8.50
C MET A 587 30.07 -5.31 7.37
N GLY A 588 29.38 -4.29 6.87
CA GLY A 588 28.16 -4.45 6.08
C GLY A 588 26.90 -4.31 6.94
N ALA A 589 25.73 -4.62 6.38
CA ALA A 589 24.43 -4.40 7.03
C ALA A 589 24.25 -5.08 8.40
N ASP A 590 24.88 -6.24 8.63
CA ASP A 590 24.92 -6.93 9.93
C ASP A 590 25.51 -6.07 11.07
N GLY A 591 26.22 -4.98 10.75
CA GLY A 591 26.66 -3.98 11.73
C GLY A 591 25.51 -3.29 12.49
N ALA A 592 24.28 -3.38 11.97
CA ALA A 592 23.04 -2.92 12.60
C ALA A 592 22.37 -3.97 13.50
N LEU A 593 23.00 -5.12 13.73
CA LEU A 593 22.51 -6.13 14.66
C LEU A 593 23.06 -5.91 16.07
N LEU A 594 22.29 -6.35 17.06
CA LEU A 594 22.67 -6.25 18.47
C LEU A 594 23.83 -7.22 18.77
N ARG A 595 24.76 -6.80 19.63
CA ARG A 595 25.89 -7.61 20.08
C ARG A 595 25.80 -7.93 21.56
N ASP A 596 26.32 -9.09 21.94
CA ASP A 596 26.47 -9.47 23.35
C ASP A 596 27.73 -8.83 23.97
N ARG A 597 27.94 -9.07 25.27
CA ARG A 597 29.13 -8.58 26.01
C ARG A 597 30.46 -9.15 25.54
N THR A 598 30.46 -10.25 24.77
CA THR A 598 31.67 -10.78 24.13
C THR A 598 32.02 -10.01 22.86
N GLY A 599 31.11 -9.16 22.37
CA GLY A 599 31.20 -8.52 21.07
C GLY A 599 30.80 -9.45 19.93
N SER A 600 30.12 -10.56 20.18
CA SER A 600 29.55 -11.36 19.09
C SER A 600 28.17 -10.83 18.72
N ILE A 601 27.71 -11.06 17.48
CA ILE A 601 26.28 -10.86 17.16
C ILE A 601 25.48 -11.75 18.10
N HIS A 602 24.52 -11.17 18.84
CA HIS A 602 23.71 -11.92 19.80
C HIS A 602 22.74 -12.82 19.05
N ARG A 603 22.85 -14.14 19.24
CA ARG A 603 22.05 -15.14 18.54
C ARG A 603 21.13 -15.88 19.50
N VAL A 604 19.90 -16.08 19.07
CA VAL A 604 18.82 -16.63 19.89
C VAL A 604 18.00 -17.66 19.10
N GLY A 605 17.22 -18.48 19.81
CA GLY A 605 16.25 -19.38 19.22
C GLY A 605 14.99 -18.68 18.72
N PHE A 606 14.22 -19.33 17.84
CA PHE A 606 12.96 -18.75 17.34
C PHE A 606 11.93 -18.54 18.46
N LEU A 607 11.90 -19.42 19.46
CA LEU A 607 11.02 -19.28 20.62
C LEU A 607 11.25 -17.95 21.34
N GLU A 608 12.51 -17.59 21.55
CA GLU A 608 12.89 -16.33 22.20
C GLU A 608 12.42 -15.11 21.38
N LYS A 609 12.47 -15.19 20.04
CA LYS A 609 11.91 -14.14 19.18
C LYS A 609 10.41 -13.98 19.36
N LEU A 610 9.66 -15.07 19.45
CA LEU A 610 8.21 -15.04 19.71
C LEU A 610 7.89 -14.54 21.12
N LEU A 611 8.66 -14.96 22.13
CA LEU A 611 8.50 -14.50 23.51
C LEU A 611 8.80 -13.01 23.65
N ALA A 612 9.86 -12.48 23.02
CA ALA A 612 10.20 -11.06 23.12
C ALA A 612 9.04 -10.16 22.67
N THR A 613 8.41 -10.47 21.54
CA THR A 613 7.27 -9.67 21.03
C THR A 613 6.00 -9.87 21.85
N LEU A 614 5.70 -11.11 22.28
CA LEU A 614 4.56 -11.42 23.14
C LEU A 614 4.66 -10.71 24.50
N LEU A 615 5.81 -10.84 25.17
CA LEU A 615 6.04 -10.26 26.49
C LEU A 615 6.02 -8.73 26.45
N ALA A 616 6.51 -8.10 25.38
CA ALA A 616 6.39 -6.66 25.19
C ALA A 616 4.93 -6.17 25.09
N LYS A 617 4.04 -6.95 24.46
CA LYS A 617 2.60 -6.64 24.42
C LYS A 617 1.94 -6.90 25.77
N LEU A 618 2.22 -8.04 26.41
CA LEU A 618 1.68 -8.36 27.74
C LEU A 618 2.15 -7.35 28.80
N ALA A 619 3.35 -6.80 28.68
CA ALA A 619 3.86 -5.74 29.56
C ALA A 619 3.02 -4.45 29.52
N ASN A 620 2.30 -4.22 28.42
CA ASN A 620 1.43 -3.07 28.20
C ASN A 620 -0.06 -3.44 28.31
N PHE A 621 -0.39 -4.63 28.82
CA PHE A 621 -1.77 -5.06 28.98
C PHE A 621 -2.44 -4.34 30.16
N ILE A 622 -3.56 -3.70 29.87
CA ILE A 622 -4.45 -3.08 30.84
C ILE A 622 -5.74 -3.91 30.87
N PRO A 623 -6.02 -4.63 31.98
CA PRO A 623 -7.26 -5.40 32.11
C PRO A 623 -8.50 -4.55 31.81
N GLU A 624 -9.42 -5.08 31.01
CA GLU A 624 -10.63 -4.40 30.50
C GLU A 624 -10.36 -3.18 29.60
N GLY A 625 -9.11 -2.73 29.45
CA GLY A 625 -8.72 -1.59 28.62
C GLY A 625 -8.16 -1.98 27.25
N GLY A 626 -7.30 -3.00 27.17
CA GLY A 626 -6.57 -3.41 25.96
C GLY A 626 -5.05 -3.32 26.10
N ILE A 627 -4.33 -3.11 24.99
CA ILE A 627 -2.87 -2.89 24.97
C ILE A 627 -2.55 -1.39 24.90
N TRP A 628 -1.77 -0.88 25.85
CA TRP A 628 -1.48 0.54 25.98
C TRP A 628 -0.67 1.10 24.80
N MET A 629 -1.11 2.22 24.22
CA MET A 629 -0.47 2.89 23.08
C MET A 629 0.51 3.97 23.56
N ASN A 630 1.69 3.58 24.02
CA ASN A 630 2.65 4.48 24.69
C ASN A 630 4.03 4.57 23.99
N THR A 631 4.10 4.31 22.67
CA THR A 631 5.36 4.19 21.93
C THR A 631 5.56 5.25 20.84
N GLN A 632 5.04 6.47 21.07
CA GLN A 632 5.19 7.66 20.20
C GLN A 632 4.70 7.51 18.74
N ARG A 633 4.03 6.40 18.41
CA ARG A 633 3.41 6.14 17.12
C ARG A 633 2.04 5.50 17.29
N PRO A 634 1.11 5.77 16.35
CA PRO A 634 -0.22 5.14 16.35
C PRO A 634 -0.13 3.65 15.97
N GLU A 635 -1.29 3.06 15.69
CA GLU A 635 -1.42 1.76 15.02
C GLU A 635 -1.71 1.96 13.52
N TRP A 636 -2.62 1.17 12.93
CA TRP A 636 -2.92 1.24 11.50
C TRP A 636 -3.46 2.61 11.07
N ASN A 637 -4.37 3.21 11.86
CA ASN A 637 -5.00 4.49 11.54
C ASN A 637 -4.15 5.68 12.01
N ASP A 638 -3.31 6.21 11.13
CA ASP A 638 -2.47 7.37 11.43
C ASP A 638 -3.29 8.66 11.69
N ALA A 639 -4.54 8.74 11.22
CA ALA A 639 -5.40 9.89 11.50
C ALA A 639 -5.89 9.96 12.95
N ASN A 640 -5.81 8.85 13.71
CA ASN A 640 -6.07 8.79 15.15
C ASN A 640 -4.78 8.86 16.00
N ASN A 641 -3.74 9.53 15.48
CA ASN A 641 -2.44 9.63 16.16
C ASN A 641 -2.44 10.33 17.53
N ALA A 642 -3.45 11.13 17.87
CA ALA A 642 -3.49 11.77 19.19
C ALA A 642 -3.90 10.79 20.32
N LEU A 643 -4.41 9.60 19.98
CA LEU A 643 -4.60 8.49 20.91
C LEU A 643 -3.28 8.02 21.53
N VAL A 644 -2.14 8.20 20.87
CA VAL A 644 -0.84 7.86 21.45
C VAL A 644 -0.66 8.60 22.78
N GLY A 645 -0.34 7.86 23.83
CA GLY A 645 -0.26 8.33 25.21
C GLY A 645 -1.36 7.74 26.08
N ASN A 646 -2.60 8.17 25.92
CA ASN A 646 -3.72 7.74 26.77
C ASN A 646 -4.63 6.70 26.13
N GLY A 647 -4.43 6.41 24.84
CA GLY A 647 -5.17 5.42 24.09
C GLY A 647 -4.75 4.00 24.44
N VAL A 648 -5.71 3.08 24.39
CA VAL A 648 -5.49 1.66 24.63
C VAL A 648 -6.19 0.86 23.53
N SER A 649 -5.46 -0.03 22.88
CA SER A 649 -5.92 -0.78 21.72
C SER A 649 -6.56 -2.11 22.13
N MET A 650 -7.87 -2.20 21.95
CA MET A 650 -8.57 -3.50 21.95
C MET A 650 -8.34 -4.23 20.62
N VAL A 651 -8.12 -3.51 19.52
CA VAL A 651 -7.76 -4.07 18.20
C VAL A 651 -6.57 -5.01 18.31
N THR A 652 -5.46 -4.53 18.87
CA THR A 652 -4.27 -5.36 19.08
C THR A 652 -4.53 -6.48 20.08
N LEU A 653 -5.39 -6.27 21.10
CA LEU A 653 -5.76 -7.32 22.05
C LEU A 653 -6.52 -8.48 21.38
N TYR A 654 -7.43 -8.18 20.46
CA TYR A 654 -8.18 -9.18 19.69
C TYR A 654 -7.24 -10.04 18.83
N TYR A 655 -6.26 -9.43 18.16
CA TYR A 655 -5.26 -10.17 17.40
C TYR A 655 -4.27 -10.92 18.30
N LEU A 656 -3.92 -10.37 19.47
CA LEU A 656 -3.08 -11.04 20.46
C LEU A 656 -3.75 -12.30 21.00
N ARG A 657 -5.07 -12.27 21.19
CA ARG A 657 -5.88 -13.44 21.51
C ARG A 657 -5.70 -14.55 20.47
N ARG A 658 -5.85 -14.23 19.18
CA ARG A 658 -5.64 -15.19 18.06
C ARG A 658 -4.19 -15.72 18.05
N PHE A 659 -3.22 -14.85 18.26
CA PHE A 659 -1.79 -15.22 18.32
C PHE A 659 -1.49 -16.19 19.46
N ILE A 660 -2.02 -15.94 20.67
CA ILE A 660 -1.82 -16.82 21.83
C ILE A 660 -2.43 -18.19 21.61
N VAL A 661 -3.63 -18.27 21.01
CA VAL A 661 -4.27 -19.55 20.67
C VAL A 661 -3.44 -20.33 19.66
N PHE A 662 -2.95 -19.68 18.61
CA PHE A 662 -2.04 -20.31 17.65
C PHE A 662 -0.75 -20.78 18.32
N PHE A 663 -0.14 -19.94 19.16
CA PHE A 663 1.12 -20.27 19.80
C PHE A 663 0.98 -21.43 20.80
N ASP A 664 -0.14 -21.50 21.53
CA ASP A 664 -0.43 -22.65 22.40
C ASP A 664 -0.57 -23.95 21.60
N GLN A 665 -1.22 -23.91 20.43
CA GLN A 665 -1.37 -25.08 19.54
C GLN A 665 -0.01 -25.57 19.02
N VAL A 666 0.88 -24.66 18.62
CA VAL A 666 2.24 -25.02 18.16
C VAL A 666 3.10 -25.57 19.31
N LEU A 667 2.83 -25.22 20.56
CA LEU A 667 3.53 -25.79 21.72
C LEU A 667 2.99 -27.17 22.14
N ASP A 668 1.81 -27.57 21.64
CA ASP A 668 1.11 -28.79 22.05
C ASP A 668 1.59 -30.04 21.29
N HIS A 669 2.86 -30.41 21.45
CA HIS A 669 3.48 -31.57 20.78
C HIS A 669 3.71 -32.78 21.71
N GLY A 670 2.88 -32.93 22.75
CA GLY A 670 2.87 -34.12 23.62
C GLY A 670 3.98 -34.19 24.67
N ALA A 671 5.25 -34.14 24.28
CA ALA A 671 6.39 -34.21 25.22
C ALA A 671 6.77 -32.82 25.77
N GLU A 672 7.15 -32.75 27.04
CA GLU A 672 7.69 -31.53 27.64
C GLU A 672 9.01 -31.15 26.98
N GLN A 673 9.13 -29.91 26.51
CA GLN A 673 10.31 -29.41 25.81
C GLN A 673 11.04 -28.41 26.71
N GLU A 674 12.34 -28.63 26.88
CA GLU A 674 13.25 -27.67 27.51
C GLU A 674 13.95 -26.86 26.42
N MET A 675 13.86 -25.54 26.49
CA MET A 675 14.46 -24.64 25.49
C MET A 675 15.31 -23.60 26.20
N ALA A 676 16.41 -23.19 25.57
CA ALA A 676 17.29 -22.17 26.11
C ALA A 676 16.87 -20.78 25.59
N ILE A 677 16.74 -19.82 26.50
CA ILE A 677 16.52 -18.40 26.20
C ILE A 677 17.53 -17.53 26.95
N SER A 678 17.80 -16.32 26.51
CA SER A 678 18.70 -15.38 27.20
C SER A 678 18.30 -15.21 28.67
N GLU A 679 19.28 -15.21 29.58
CA GLU A 679 19.02 -15.07 31.02
C GLU A 679 18.24 -13.78 31.35
N GLU A 680 18.44 -12.71 30.58
CA GLU A 680 17.73 -11.46 30.73
C GLU A 680 16.26 -11.59 30.33
N LEU A 681 15.96 -12.30 29.24
CA LEU A 681 14.57 -12.52 28.80
C LEU A 681 13.84 -13.47 29.74
N LYS A 682 14.52 -14.47 30.31
CA LYS A 682 13.95 -15.31 31.35
C LYS A 682 13.48 -14.48 32.56
N GLY A 683 14.26 -13.47 32.97
CA GLY A 683 13.84 -12.54 34.01
C GLY A 683 12.58 -11.74 33.66
N LEU A 684 12.43 -11.31 32.40
CA LEU A 684 11.19 -10.67 31.92
C LEU A 684 10.01 -11.65 32.00
N PHE A 685 10.20 -12.86 31.47
CA PHE A 685 9.19 -13.91 31.47
C PHE A 685 8.68 -14.18 32.89
N ASP A 686 9.58 -14.39 33.85
CA ASP A 686 9.23 -14.68 35.24
C ASP A 686 8.46 -13.52 35.89
N GLY A 687 8.89 -12.28 35.63
CA GLY A 687 8.19 -11.09 36.13
C GLY A 687 6.78 -10.93 35.58
N ILE A 688 6.60 -11.12 34.27
CA ILE A 688 5.27 -11.08 33.63
C ILE A 688 4.40 -12.24 34.13
N PHE A 689 4.95 -13.45 34.21
CA PHE A 689 4.24 -14.63 34.68
C PHE A 689 3.76 -14.48 36.12
N ALA A 690 4.64 -14.03 37.03
CA ALA A 690 4.28 -13.72 38.40
C ALA A 690 3.21 -12.61 38.48
N GLY A 691 3.32 -11.58 37.63
CA GLY A 691 2.33 -10.50 37.51
C GLY A 691 0.94 -11.02 37.17
N PHE A 692 0.80 -11.90 36.17
CA PHE A 692 -0.49 -12.52 35.85
C PHE A 692 -0.99 -13.45 36.97
N GLN A 693 -0.13 -14.33 37.49
CA GLN A 693 -0.52 -15.29 38.53
C GLN A 693 -1.00 -14.61 39.82
N ALA A 694 -0.34 -13.53 40.25
CA ALA A 694 -0.71 -12.81 41.46
C ALA A 694 -2.12 -12.19 41.39
N HIS A 695 -2.62 -11.94 40.17
CA HIS A 695 -3.89 -11.26 39.95
C HIS A 695 -5.01 -12.19 39.46
N THR A 696 -4.77 -13.49 39.22
CA THR A 696 -5.78 -14.43 38.67
C THR A 696 -7.11 -14.44 39.45
N SER A 697 -7.07 -14.22 40.76
CA SER A 697 -8.27 -14.12 41.60
C SER A 697 -9.22 -12.98 41.21
N LEU A 698 -8.71 -11.94 40.54
CA LEU A 698 -9.51 -10.81 40.05
C LEU A 698 -10.52 -11.22 38.96
N LEU A 699 -10.26 -12.29 38.22
CA LEU A 699 -11.18 -12.79 37.18
C LEU A 699 -12.54 -13.22 37.75
N SER A 700 -12.60 -13.59 39.03
CA SER A 700 -13.83 -13.91 39.73
C SER A 700 -14.29 -12.82 40.71
N ALA A 701 -13.36 -12.08 41.32
CA ALA A 701 -13.67 -11.02 42.28
C ALA A 701 -14.16 -9.71 41.64
N GLY A 702 -13.86 -9.49 40.35
CA GLY A 702 -14.07 -8.22 39.65
C GLY A 702 -12.84 -7.30 39.72
N LEU A 703 -12.73 -6.38 38.75
CA LEU A 703 -11.62 -5.44 38.64
C LEU A 703 -12.05 -4.01 38.94
N ASP A 704 -11.32 -3.34 39.83
CA ASP A 704 -11.45 -1.90 40.10
C ASP A 704 -10.23 -1.12 39.59
N ASP A 705 -10.30 0.22 39.67
CA ASP A 705 -9.23 1.09 39.18
C ASP A 705 -7.89 0.79 39.89
N ARG A 706 -7.94 0.39 41.16
CA ARG A 706 -6.76 0.11 41.97
C ARG A 706 -6.11 -1.19 41.54
N SER A 707 -6.90 -2.25 41.37
CA SER A 707 -6.41 -3.56 40.94
C SER A 707 -5.88 -3.53 39.51
N ARG A 708 -6.52 -2.75 38.61
CA ARG A 708 -6.01 -2.50 37.25
C ARG A 708 -4.62 -1.86 37.29
N LYS A 709 -4.44 -0.83 38.11
CA LYS A 709 -3.15 -0.16 38.26
C LYS A 709 -2.09 -1.09 38.86
N GLN A 710 -2.43 -1.86 39.89
CA GLN A 710 -1.50 -2.80 40.53
C GLN A 710 -0.97 -3.85 39.54
N MET A 711 -1.84 -4.38 38.68
CA MET A 711 -1.43 -5.31 37.64
C MET A 711 -0.54 -4.62 36.59
N LEU A 712 -0.92 -3.44 36.08
CA LEU A 712 -0.09 -2.71 35.12
C LEU A 712 1.29 -2.36 35.71
N ASP A 713 1.35 -1.93 36.98
CA ASP A 713 2.60 -1.60 37.66
C ASP A 713 3.54 -2.81 37.73
N ALA A 714 3.01 -4.00 38.06
CA ALA A 714 3.80 -5.23 38.08
C ALA A 714 4.37 -5.58 36.70
N LEU A 715 3.55 -5.49 35.66
CA LEU A 715 3.92 -5.84 34.28
C LEU A 715 4.92 -4.83 33.68
N GLY A 716 4.65 -3.53 33.83
CA GLY A 716 5.49 -2.44 33.34
C GLY A 716 6.86 -2.40 34.03
N THR A 717 6.92 -2.68 35.33
CA THR A 717 8.17 -2.77 36.09
C THR A 717 9.05 -3.94 35.63
N ALA A 718 8.47 -5.11 35.36
CA ALA A 718 9.21 -6.26 34.82
C ALA A 718 9.85 -5.93 33.46
N ALA A 719 9.09 -5.33 32.55
CA ALA A 719 9.60 -4.87 31.26
C ALA A 719 10.66 -3.78 31.39
N HIS A 720 10.54 -2.91 32.40
CA HIS A 720 11.52 -1.85 32.67
C HIS A 720 12.86 -2.43 33.10
N ALA A 721 12.85 -3.35 34.07
CA ALA A 721 14.05 -4.02 34.56
C ALA A 721 14.78 -4.74 33.41
N PHE A 722 14.05 -5.42 32.53
CA PHE A 722 14.61 -6.08 31.35
C PHE A 722 15.31 -5.11 30.40
N ARG A 723 14.59 -4.10 29.89
CA ARG A 723 15.15 -3.19 28.87
C ARG A 723 16.31 -2.35 29.40
N GLN A 724 16.23 -1.89 30.66
CA GLN A 724 17.32 -1.12 31.27
C GLN A 724 18.59 -1.95 31.43
N ARG A 725 18.45 -3.23 31.80
CA ARG A 725 19.60 -4.14 31.89
C ARG A 725 20.30 -4.27 30.55
N ILE A 726 19.56 -4.40 29.45
CA ILE A 726 20.12 -4.49 28.09
C ILE A 726 20.68 -3.14 27.62
N TYR A 727 19.97 -2.03 27.82
CA TYR A 727 20.48 -0.71 27.42
C TYR A 727 21.78 -0.34 28.14
N ALA A 728 21.90 -0.67 29.43
CA ALA A 728 23.07 -0.31 30.23
C ALA A 728 24.26 -1.27 30.05
N GLN A 729 24.01 -2.56 29.81
CA GLN A 729 25.06 -3.58 29.89
C GLN A 729 25.12 -4.54 28.68
N GLY A 730 24.16 -4.47 27.75
CA GLY A 730 23.98 -5.47 26.71
C GLY A 730 23.59 -6.86 27.23
N PHE A 731 23.31 -7.77 26.31
CA PHE A 731 23.08 -9.19 26.62
C PHE A 731 24.37 -9.84 27.12
N SER A 732 24.27 -10.64 28.17
CA SER A 732 25.40 -11.40 28.74
C SER A 732 25.97 -12.45 27.79
N GLY A 733 25.14 -13.00 26.90
CA GLY A 733 25.44 -14.19 26.10
C GLY A 733 25.12 -15.51 26.82
N ASN A 734 24.71 -15.44 28.09
CA ASN A 734 24.27 -16.61 28.85
C ASN A 734 22.80 -16.93 28.58
N THR A 735 22.45 -18.21 28.66
CA THR A 735 21.08 -18.68 28.54
C THR A 735 20.61 -19.40 29.79
N GLN A 736 19.29 -19.43 29.99
CA GLN A 736 18.58 -20.22 30.99
C GLN A 736 17.53 -21.09 30.32
N LEU A 737 17.24 -22.24 30.93
CA LEU A 737 16.20 -23.15 30.45
C LEU A 737 14.81 -22.63 30.82
N ILE A 738 13.88 -22.80 29.90
CA ILE A 738 12.45 -22.59 30.09
C ILE A 738 11.68 -23.84 29.62
N LEU A 739 10.62 -24.19 30.34
CA LEU A 739 9.80 -25.36 30.04
C LEU A 739 8.58 -24.95 29.23
N SER A 740 8.22 -25.77 28.23
CA SER A 740 7.00 -25.54 27.44
C SER A 740 5.74 -25.45 28.31
N LYS A 741 5.67 -26.19 29.43
CA LYS A 741 4.54 -26.10 30.37
C LYS A 741 4.39 -24.73 31.01
N ASP A 742 5.50 -24.06 31.35
CA ASP A 742 5.47 -22.76 32.02
C ASP A 742 5.01 -21.68 31.03
N ILE A 743 5.46 -21.79 29.77
CA ILE A 743 5.01 -20.94 28.68
C ILE A 743 3.51 -21.13 28.47
N ARG A 744 3.03 -22.37 28.31
CA ARG A 744 1.59 -22.64 28.15
C ARG A 744 0.76 -22.15 29.34
N GLN A 745 1.26 -22.28 30.57
CA GLN A 745 0.59 -21.75 31.75
C GLN A 745 0.48 -20.21 31.71
N LEU A 746 1.53 -19.50 31.27
CA LEU A 746 1.46 -18.05 31.02
C LEU A 746 0.43 -17.74 29.93
N LEU A 747 0.46 -18.47 28.81
CA LEU A 747 -0.48 -18.29 27.69
C LEU A 747 -1.93 -18.45 28.15
N HIS A 748 -2.26 -19.54 28.85
CA HIS A 748 -3.61 -19.79 29.36
C HIS A 748 -4.07 -18.76 30.38
N THR A 749 -3.19 -18.36 31.31
CA THR A 749 -3.53 -17.34 32.31
C THR A 749 -3.76 -15.99 31.62
N SER A 750 -2.90 -15.60 30.68
CA SER A 750 -3.04 -14.36 29.91
C SER A 750 -4.31 -14.39 29.05
N LEU A 751 -4.60 -15.52 28.41
CA LEU A 751 -5.80 -15.71 27.59
C LEU A 751 -7.08 -15.55 28.42
N ALA A 752 -7.12 -16.04 29.66
CA ALA A 752 -8.27 -15.86 30.54
C ALA A 752 -8.56 -14.37 30.84
N PHE A 753 -7.51 -13.56 31.08
CA PHE A 753 -7.62 -12.12 31.23
C PHE A 753 -8.02 -11.39 29.94
N ILE A 754 -7.47 -11.84 28.82
CA ILE A 754 -7.79 -11.29 27.51
C ILE A 754 -9.26 -11.56 27.18
N ASP A 755 -9.73 -12.80 27.28
CA ASP A 755 -11.12 -13.17 27.02
C ASP A 755 -12.08 -12.46 28.00
N HIS A 756 -11.69 -12.26 29.25
CA HIS A 756 -12.43 -11.40 30.19
C HIS A 756 -12.53 -9.95 29.70
N SER A 757 -11.41 -9.38 29.27
CA SER A 757 -11.35 -8.00 28.76
C SER A 757 -12.16 -7.83 27.48
N ILE A 758 -12.17 -8.82 26.59
CA ILE A 758 -13.00 -8.84 25.38
C ILE A 758 -14.48 -8.79 25.75
N ARG A 759 -14.94 -9.64 26.69
CA ARG A 759 -16.34 -9.63 27.15
C ARG A 759 -16.73 -8.29 27.78
N ALA A 760 -15.84 -7.68 28.56
CA ALA A 760 -16.06 -6.36 29.16
C ALA A 760 -16.15 -5.22 28.13
N ASN A 761 -15.77 -5.46 26.87
CA ASN A 761 -15.74 -4.46 25.80
C ASN A 761 -16.84 -4.65 24.74
N LYS A 762 -17.83 -5.52 24.99
CA LYS A 762 -19.06 -5.56 24.18
C LYS A 762 -19.94 -4.35 24.54
N ARG A 763 -20.34 -3.58 23.54
CA ARG A 763 -21.23 -2.43 23.67
C ARG A 763 -22.68 -2.86 23.76
N ALA A 764 -23.51 -1.96 24.27
CA ALA A 764 -24.96 -2.16 24.36
C ALA A 764 -25.66 -2.29 23.00
N ASP A 765 -25.05 -1.78 21.93
CA ASP A 765 -25.56 -1.89 20.55
C ASP A 765 -25.13 -3.19 19.83
N GLY A 766 -24.38 -4.08 20.51
CA GLY A 766 -23.90 -5.35 19.95
C GLY A 766 -22.51 -5.27 19.31
N LEU A 767 -21.95 -4.07 19.11
CA LEU A 767 -20.59 -3.87 18.61
C LEU A 767 -19.53 -4.03 19.71
N TYR A 768 -18.26 -3.97 19.35
CA TYR A 768 -17.13 -4.01 20.28
C TYR A 768 -16.30 -2.73 20.24
N HIS A 769 -15.72 -2.33 21.37
CA HIS A 769 -14.81 -1.20 21.42
C HIS A 769 -13.50 -1.46 20.66
N ALA A 770 -13.04 -0.50 19.87
CA ALA A 770 -11.77 -0.59 19.14
C ALA A 770 -10.60 -0.01 19.94
N TYR A 771 -10.78 1.22 20.40
CA TYR A 771 -9.81 1.94 21.22
C TYR A 771 -10.52 2.55 22.43
N ASN A 772 -9.87 2.44 23.57
CA ASN A 772 -10.29 3.01 24.84
C ASN A 772 -9.34 4.14 25.25
N LEU A 773 -9.71 4.89 26.27
CA LEU A 773 -8.88 5.89 26.93
C LEU A 773 -8.57 5.44 28.37
N VAL A 774 -7.38 5.78 28.87
CA VAL A 774 -7.03 5.59 30.28
C VAL A 774 -6.71 6.91 30.98
N GLY A 775 -7.28 7.02 32.18
CA GLY A 775 -6.90 8.00 33.19
C GLY A 775 -6.08 7.31 34.26
N ILE A 776 -4.86 7.78 34.49
CA ILE A 776 -3.93 7.21 35.48
C ILE A 776 -3.60 8.29 36.50
N ASP A 777 -3.85 7.99 37.77
CA ASP A 777 -3.44 8.84 38.89
C ASP A 777 -3.00 8.00 40.11
N ALA A 778 -2.79 8.66 41.24
CA ALA A 778 -2.39 7.98 42.48
C ALA A 778 -3.52 7.12 43.09
N ALA A 779 -4.78 7.38 42.76
CA ALA A 779 -5.95 6.63 43.23
C ALA A 779 -6.20 5.36 42.41
N GLY A 780 -5.87 5.34 41.11
CA GLY A 780 -5.97 4.14 40.29
C GLY A 780 -5.85 4.37 38.78
N LEU A 781 -6.32 3.39 38.01
CA LEU A 781 -6.39 3.40 36.55
C LEU A 781 -7.83 3.19 36.08
N SER A 782 -8.44 4.27 35.59
CA SER A 782 -9.78 4.26 35.01
C SER A 782 -9.76 4.00 33.50
N VAL A 783 -10.77 3.29 32.98
CA VAL A 783 -10.97 3.05 31.54
C VAL A 783 -12.19 3.83 31.07
N GLY A 784 -12.02 4.63 30.02
CA GLY A 784 -13.09 5.32 29.28
C GLY A 784 -13.19 4.80 27.85
N HIS A 785 -14.34 5.03 27.21
CA HIS A 785 -14.64 4.48 25.89
C HIS A 785 -14.80 5.57 24.82
N LEU A 786 -14.48 5.20 23.57
CA LEU A 786 -14.66 6.05 22.39
C LEU A 786 -15.86 5.57 21.54
N SER A 787 -16.16 6.33 20.49
CA SER A 787 -17.16 5.98 19.47
C SER A 787 -16.90 4.59 18.87
N GLU A 788 -17.95 3.97 18.33
CA GLU A 788 -17.83 2.77 17.51
C GLU A 788 -16.85 2.98 16.35
N MET A 789 -16.03 1.98 16.04
CA MET A 789 -15.09 2.05 14.91
C MET A 789 -15.08 0.72 14.15
N LEU A 790 -15.02 0.80 12.82
CA LEU A 790 -15.02 -0.38 11.95
C LEU A 790 -13.87 -1.34 12.27
N GLU A 791 -12.70 -0.80 12.57
CA GLU A 791 -11.48 -1.57 12.86
C GLU A 791 -11.65 -2.53 14.05
N GLY A 792 -12.35 -2.11 15.11
CA GLY A 792 -12.64 -2.99 16.24
C GLY A 792 -13.50 -4.18 15.87
N GLN A 793 -14.41 -4.00 14.90
CA GLN A 793 -15.34 -5.04 14.47
C GLN A 793 -14.61 -6.06 13.60
N VAL A 794 -13.75 -5.58 12.70
CA VAL A 794 -12.84 -6.45 11.93
C VAL A 794 -12.00 -7.31 12.88
N ALA A 795 -11.37 -6.68 13.87
CA ALA A 795 -10.44 -7.36 14.75
C ALA A 795 -11.13 -8.39 15.67
N VAL A 796 -12.30 -8.07 16.26
CA VAL A 796 -13.02 -9.03 17.11
C VAL A 796 -13.59 -10.21 16.31
N LEU A 797 -14.07 -9.99 15.07
CA LEU A 797 -14.50 -11.05 14.17
C LEU A 797 -13.33 -11.97 13.77
N SER A 798 -12.12 -11.42 13.66
CA SER A 798 -10.89 -12.19 13.41
C SER A 798 -10.28 -12.85 14.65
N ALA A 799 -10.75 -12.56 15.87
CA ALA A 799 -10.12 -13.03 17.11
C ALA A 799 -10.32 -14.53 17.38
N GLY A 800 -11.30 -15.16 16.72
CA GLY A 800 -11.64 -16.57 16.91
C GLY A 800 -12.28 -16.91 18.27
N VAL A 801 -12.83 -15.92 18.96
CA VAL A 801 -13.45 -16.06 20.30
C VAL A 801 -14.98 -16.11 20.26
N LEU A 802 -15.58 -15.54 19.21
CA LEU A 802 -17.02 -15.46 19.04
C LEU A 802 -17.57 -16.75 18.44
N ALA A 803 -18.75 -17.18 18.91
CA ALA A 803 -19.49 -18.25 18.25
C ALA A 803 -20.15 -17.71 16.96
N PRO A 804 -20.52 -18.57 15.98
CA PRO A 804 -21.16 -18.13 14.75
C PRO A 804 -22.37 -17.21 14.92
N ALA A 805 -23.19 -17.44 15.95
CA ALA A 805 -24.34 -16.59 16.26
C ALA A 805 -23.92 -15.19 16.76
N ASP A 806 -22.86 -15.10 17.56
CA ASP A 806 -22.33 -13.81 18.04
C ASP A 806 -21.68 -13.02 16.89
N CYS A 807 -20.99 -13.70 15.97
CA CYS A 807 -20.47 -13.07 14.76
C CYS A 807 -21.60 -12.44 13.92
N LEU A 808 -22.72 -13.15 13.79
CA LEU A 808 -23.89 -12.65 13.09
C LEU A 808 -24.52 -11.45 13.81
N GLU A 809 -24.62 -11.49 15.14
CA GLU A 809 -25.12 -10.35 15.95
C GLU A 809 -24.27 -9.09 15.73
N VAL A 810 -22.93 -9.23 15.75
CA VAL A 810 -22.01 -8.11 15.47
C VAL A 810 -22.22 -7.54 14.06
N LEU A 811 -22.43 -8.39 13.05
CA LEU A 811 -22.63 -7.95 11.67
C LEU A 811 -24.00 -7.28 11.45
N ASP A 812 -25.05 -7.81 12.08
CA ASP A 812 -26.36 -7.17 12.08
C ASP A 812 -26.30 -5.78 12.76
N ALA A 813 -25.62 -5.70 13.91
CA ALA A 813 -25.39 -4.44 14.60
C ALA A 813 -24.59 -3.45 13.73
N LEU A 814 -23.52 -3.93 13.08
CA LEU A 814 -22.67 -3.11 12.22
C LEU A 814 -23.46 -2.54 11.04
N LYS A 815 -24.28 -3.36 10.38
CA LYS A 815 -25.16 -2.93 9.28
C LYS A 815 -26.17 -1.87 9.71
N ASN A 816 -26.66 -1.94 10.95
CA ASN A 816 -27.63 -1.00 11.52
C ASN A 816 -26.99 0.22 12.19
N SER A 817 -25.66 0.26 12.30
CA SER A 817 -24.92 1.32 12.97
C SER A 817 -24.77 2.59 12.13
N SER A 818 -24.25 3.65 12.76
CA SER A 818 -23.87 4.90 12.11
C SER A 818 -22.70 4.74 11.12
N LEU A 819 -21.99 3.61 11.16
CA LEU A 819 -20.88 3.30 10.27
C LEU A 819 -21.35 2.92 8.86
N TYR A 820 -22.60 2.51 8.67
CA TYR A 820 -23.11 2.16 7.36
C TYR A 820 -23.46 3.42 6.53
N ARG A 821 -22.68 3.65 5.47
CA ARG A 821 -22.85 4.76 4.53
C ARG A 821 -23.69 4.32 3.34
N LYS A 822 -24.94 4.79 3.30
CA LYS A 822 -25.99 4.32 2.39
C LYS A 822 -25.74 4.60 0.90
N ASP A 823 -25.22 5.77 0.55
CA ASP A 823 -25.00 6.13 -0.86
C ASP A 823 -24.02 5.18 -1.54
N GLN A 824 -23.00 4.70 -0.83
CA GLN A 824 -21.99 3.76 -1.33
C GLN A 824 -22.22 2.30 -0.90
N ASN A 825 -23.28 2.02 -0.11
CA ASN A 825 -23.57 0.71 0.46
C ASN A 825 -22.37 0.04 1.16
N SER A 826 -21.60 0.81 1.92
CA SER A 826 -20.39 0.32 2.58
C SER A 826 -20.17 1.01 3.93
N TYR A 827 -18.99 0.87 4.53
CA TYR A 827 -18.72 1.28 5.91
C TYR A 827 -17.65 2.37 6.02
N ILE A 828 -17.92 3.41 6.81
CA ILE A 828 -16.92 4.41 7.24
C ILE A 828 -16.17 3.92 8.48
N LEU A 829 -15.00 4.51 8.75
CA LEU A 829 -14.13 4.06 9.85
C LEU A 829 -14.71 4.34 11.24
N TYR A 830 -15.38 5.47 11.39
CA TYR A 830 -16.02 5.97 12.61
C TYR A 830 -17.16 6.91 12.23
N PRO A 831 -18.08 7.24 13.15
CA PRO A 831 -19.28 8.00 12.83
C PRO A 831 -18.94 9.37 12.23
N ASP A 832 -19.68 9.75 11.20
CA ASP A 832 -19.66 11.12 10.67
C ASP A 832 -20.23 12.08 11.73
N LYS A 833 -19.62 13.26 11.89
CA LYS A 833 -19.96 14.21 12.97
C LYS A 833 -20.14 15.61 12.40
N ASP A 834 -21.12 16.34 12.94
CA ASP A 834 -21.31 17.75 12.59
C ASP A 834 -20.40 18.62 13.47
N LEU A 835 -19.34 19.15 12.88
CA LEU A 835 -18.37 19.98 13.60
C LEU A 835 -18.92 21.39 13.82
N PRO A 836 -18.62 22.05 14.96
CA PRO A 836 -19.00 23.44 15.17
C PRO A 836 -18.45 24.33 14.05
N GLY A 837 -19.34 25.02 13.33
CA GLY A 837 -18.94 26.05 12.38
C GLY A 837 -18.09 27.15 13.04
N PHE A 838 -17.35 27.90 12.22
CA PHE A 838 -16.30 28.83 12.68
C PHE A 838 -16.75 29.82 13.78
N LEU A 839 -17.98 30.35 13.69
CA LEU A 839 -18.51 31.31 14.67
C LEU A 839 -18.88 30.66 16.02
N ARG A 840 -19.18 29.36 16.04
CA ARG A 840 -19.60 28.64 17.26
C ARG A 840 -18.42 28.06 18.05
N LYS A 841 -17.33 27.68 17.38
CA LYS A 841 -16.26 26.85 17.95
C LYS A 841 -15.47 27.46 19.11
N ASN A 842 -15.42 28.79 19.21
CA ASN A 842 -14.61 29.49 20.21
C ASN A 842 -15.47 30.49 20.97
N THR A 843 -16.52 30.03 21.65
CA THR A 843 -17.38 30.89 22.48
C THR A 843 -17.34 30.40 23.91
N VAL A 844 -16.80 31.23 24.81
CA VAL A 844 -16.70 30.92 26.24
C VAL A 844 -18.07 31.09 26.89
N PRO A 845 -18.62 30.07 27.57
CA PRO A 845 -19.88 30.21 28.28
C PRO A 845 -19.83 31.32 29.32
N ALA A 846 -20.85 32.18 29.35
CA ALA A 846 -20.90 33.30 30.31
C ALA A 846 -20.83 32.83 31.78
N ALA A 847 -21.31 31.62 32.08
CA ALA A 847 -21.19 31.01 33.41
C ALA A 847 -19.74 30.67 33.78
N ALA A 848 -18.98 30.06 32.84
CA ALA A 848 -17.57 29.73 33.02
C ALA A 848 -16.72 31.00 33.20
N LEU A 849 -17.01 32.05 32.41
CA LEU A 849 -16.35 33.35 32.58
C LEU A 849 -16.64 33.97 33.95
N LYS A 850 -17.90 33.96 34.41
CA LYS A 850 -18.27 34.49 35.74
C LYS A 850 -17.52 33.81 36.88
N ALA A 851 -17.24 32.51 36.73
CA ALA A 851 -16.51 31.72 37.70
C ALA A 851 -15.01 32.03 37.75
N SER A 852 -14.42 32.65 36.71
CA SER A 852 -12.99 32.97 36.66
C SER A 852 -12.69 34.41 37.10
N PRO A 853 -11.99 34.63 38.23
CA PRO A 853 -11.55 35.97 38.62
C PRO A 853 -10.56 36.57 37.61
N LEU A 854 -9.61 35.75 37.14
CA LEU A 854 -8.55 36.19 36.22
C LEU A 854 -9.08 36.66 34.87
N LEU A 855 -9.95 35.88 34.22
CA LEU A 855 -10.49 36.30 32.93
C LEU A 855 -11.33 37.58 33.04
N ARG A 856 -12.06 37.76 34.15
CA ARG A 856 -12.84 38.99 34.39
C ARG A 856 -11.94 40.20 34.60
N GLU A 857 -10.88 40.07 35.37
CA GLU A 857 -9.91 41.14 35.61
C GLU A 857 -9.21 41.55 34.29
N MET A 858 -8.83 40.56 33.47
CA MET A 858 -8.25 40.80 32.15
C MET A 858 -9.21 41.55 31.22
N LEU A 859 -10.51 41.18 31.20
CA LEU A 859 -11.52 41.89 30.40
C LEU A 859 -11.74 43.33 30.88
N GLN A 860 -11.78 43.56 32.20
CA GLN A 860 -11.89 44.92 32.77
C GLN A 860 -10.71 45.81 32.36
N GLN A 861 -9.52 45.24 32.26
CA GLN A 861 -8.32 45.94 31.81
C GLN A 861 -8.13 45.94 30.28
N LYS A 862 -9.10 45.40 29.51
CA LYS A 862 -9.05 45.25 28.04
C LYS A 862 -7.80 44.50 27.55
N ASP A 863 -7.32 43.53 28.33
CA ASP A 863 -6.18 42.69 27.97
C ASP A 863 -6.62 41.48 27.14
N THR A 864 -6.32 41.53 25.85
CA THR A 864 -6.72 40.51 24.86
C THR A 864 -5.76 39.33 24.74
N ARG A 865 -4.73 39.24 25.59
CA ARG A 865 -3.74 38.15 25.53
C ARG A 865 -4.36 36.77 25.68
N ILE A 866 -5.39 36.62 26.52
CA ILE A 866 -6.07 35.33 26.76
C ILE A 866 -7.52 35.33 26.25
N ILE A 867 -8.29 36.39 26.55
CA ILE A 867 -9.74 36.46 26.32
C ILE A 867 -10.11 37.80 25.70
N THR A 868 -11.11 37.83 24.81
CA THR A 868 -11.64 39.06 24.20
C THR A 868 -13.17 39.04 24.19
N GLU A 869 -13.80 40.19 24.38
CA GLU A 869 -15.24 40.40 24.22
C GLU A 869 -15.52 40.96 22.81
N ASP A 870 -16.49 40.40 22.10
CA ASP A 870 -16.93 40.90 20.79
C ASP A 870 -17.96 42.03 20.91
N VAL A 871 -18.36 42.62 19.78
CA VAL A 871 -19.31 43.75 19.74
C VAL A 871 -20.74 43.36 20.16
N THR A 872 -21.03 42.06 20.30
CA THR A 872 -22.34 41.54 20.71
C THR A 872 -22.35 41.10 22.18
N GLY A 873 -21.22 41.18 22.87
CA GLY A 873 -21.05 40.77 24.27
C GLY A 873 -20.73 39.28 24.45
N ALA A 874 -20.33 38.56 23.39
CA ALA A 874 -19.80 37.21 23.48
C ALA A 874 -18.30 37.22 23.78
N PHE A 875 -17.79 36.14 24.38
CA PHE A 875 -16.39 36.05 24.81
C PHE A 875 -15.66 34.93 24.09
N HIS A 876 -14.42 35.19 23.69
CA HIS A 876 -13.62 34.30 22.86
C HIS A 876 -12.20 34.21 23.40
N PHE A 877 -11.62 33.01 23.41
CA PHE A 877 -10.18 32.88 23.61
C PHE A 877 -9.41 33.51 22.45
N ASN A 878 -8.15 33.89 22.70
CA ASN A 878 -7.27 34.46 21.68
C ASN A 878 -7.16 33.53 20.46
N GLY A 879 -7.35 34.08 19.26
CA GLY A 879 -7.37 33.32 18.01
C GLY A 879 -6.04 32.66 17.61
N ASN A 880 -4.94 32.98 18.29
CA ASN A 880 -3.63 32.34 18.06
C ASN A 880 -3.45 31.03 18.84
N PHE A 881 -4.35 30.70 19.77
CA PHE A 881 -4.24 29.48 20.56
C PHE A 881 -4.67 28.25 19.77
N LYS A 882 -3.80 27.25 19.77
CA LYS A 882 -4.04 25.95 19.13
C LYS A 882 -4.46 24.91 20.17
N ASN A 883 -3.90 25.00 21.38
CA ASN A 883 -4.16 24.07 22.48
C ASN A 883 -3.86 24.70 23.85
N SER A 884 -4.05 23.92 24.92
CA SER A 884 -3.81 24.33 26.30
C SER A 884 -2.34 24.71 26.58
N GLY A 885 -1.39 24.20 25.80
CA GLY A 885 0.02 24.57 25.86
C GLY A 885 0.26 26.02 25.46
N ASP A 886 -0.42 26.52 24.44
CA ASP A 886 -0.35 27.94 24.05
C ASP A 886 -0.97 28.84 25.13
N VAL A 887 -2.10 28.41 25.71
CA VAL A 887 -2.73 29.11 26.83
C VAL A 887 -1.80 29.15 28.05
N SER A 888 -1.17 28.02 28.39
CA SER A 888 -0.21 27.93 29.50
C SER A 888 1.01 28.83 29.26
N LYS A 889 1.59 28.81 28.05
CA LYS A 889 2.67 29.72 27.65
C LYS A 889 2.26 31.18 27.79
N ALA A 890 1.07 31.54 27.31
CA ALA A 890 0.54 32.89 27.41
C ALA A 890 0.30 33.33 28.87
N LEU A 891 -0.25 32.44 29.72
CA LEU A 891 -0.44 32.67 31.16
C LEU A 891 0.88 32.82 31.91
N ASN A 892 1.93 32.10 31.48
CA ASN A 892 3.26 32.15 32.09
C ASN A 892 4.08 33.36 31.63
N ALA A 893 3.74 33.96 30.48
CA ALA A 893 4.34 35.19 30.00
C ALA A 893 3.76 36.47 30.65
N ILE A 894 2.76 36.34 31.54
CA ILE A 894 2.21 37.47 32.28
C ILE A 894 3.11 37.77 33.49
N ASP A 895 3.56 39.02 33.62
CA ASP A 895 4.39 39.46 34.74
C ASP A 895 3.76 39.12 36.10
N PRO A 896 4.53 38.51 37.04
CA PRO A 896 4.07 38.29 38.40
C PRO A 896 3.64 39.61 39.06
N GLY A 897 2.40 39.64 39.58
CA GLY A 897 1.82 40.83 40.24
C GLY A 897 1.05 41.78 39.30
N ARG A 898 0.97 41.50 38.00
CA ARG A 898 0.12 42.30 37.08
C ARG A 898 -1.38 42.18 37.36
N TYR A 899 -1.81 41.01 37.82
CA TYR A 899 -3.17 40.73 38.25
C TYR A 899 -3.15 40.10 39.62
N ASP A 900 -3.95 40.60 40.56
CA ASP A 900 -4.07 40.02 41.90
C ASP A 900 -4.59 38.58 41.83
N SER A 901 -5.39 38.29 40.80
CA SER A 901 -5.96 36.97 40.54
C SER A 901 -5.04 36.01 39.77
N LEU A 902 -3.80 36.38 39.43
CA LEU A 902 -2.86 35.48 38.73
C LEU A 902 -2.22 34.46 39.68
N THR A 903 -3.01 33.48 40.14
CA THR A 903 -2.56 32.37 41.01
C THR A 903 -2.45 31.05 40.25
N PRO A 904 -1.69 30.05 40.75
CA PRO A 904 -1.65 28.71 40.17
C PRO A 904 -3.05 28.08 40.00
N GLU A 905 -3.94 28.27 40.99
CA GLU A 905 -5.31 27.76 40.98
C GLU A 905 -6.14 28.40 39.84
N ASN A 906 -6.03 29.72 39.66
CA ASN A 906 -6.75 30.42 38.59
C ASN A 906 -6.17 30.11 37.21
N LYS A 907 -4.86 29.88 37.08
CA LYS A 907 -4.26 29.35 35.84
C LYS A 907 -4.86 27.99 35.49
N LYS A 908 -4.95 27.08 36.46
CA LYS A 908 -5.60 25.77 36.30
C LYS A 908 -7.07 25.91 35.92
N GLN A 909 -7.79 26.85 36.51
CA GLN A 909 -9.19 27.13 36.16
C GLN A 909 -9.33 27.62 34.70
N VAL A 910 -8.46 28.53 34.24
CA VAL A 910 -8.47 29.00 32.84
C VAL A 910 -8.22 27.85 31.87
N LEU A 911 -7.25 26.97 32.16
CA LEU A 911 -7.00 25.77 31.36
C LEU A 911 -8.21 24.82 31.38
N GLY A 912 -8.92 24.73 32.51
CA GLY A 912 -10.17 23.98 32.62
C GLY A 912 -11.30 24.56 31.75
N ILE A 913 -11.46 25.89 31.71
CA ILE A 913 -12.44 26.56 30.84
C ILE A 913 -12.07 26.39 29.37
N PHE A 914 -10.79 26.48 29.03
CA PHE A 914 -10.33 26.20 27.68
C PHE A 914 -10.66 24.76 27.27
N GLU A 915 -10.44 23.80 28.16
CA GLU A 915 -10.83 22.41 27.94
C GLU A 915 -12.35 22.24 27.83
N GLU A 916 -13.16 22.95 28.62
CA GLU A 916 -14.63 22.92 28.51
C GLU A 916 -15.12 23.43 27.13
N VAL A 917 -14.45 24.44 26.57
CA VAL A 917 -14.81 25.01 25.26
C VAL A 917 -14.41 24.11 24.11
N PHE A 918 -13.22 23.49 24.16
CA PHE A 918 -12.65 22.77 23.03
C PHE A 918 -12.68 21.24 23.14
N ASN A 919 -12.90 20.69 24.34
CA ASN A 919 -12.95 19.26 24.66
C ASN A 919 -11.81 18.45 24.02
N HIS A 920 -10.57 18.94 24.16
CA HIS A 920 -9.41 18.32 23.53
C HIS A 920 -9.09 16.92 24.09
N ARG A 921 -9.62 16.53 25.26
CA ARG A 921 -9.52 15.16 25.77
C ARG A 921 -10.18 14.12 24.87
N GLU A 922 -11.22 14.50 24.11
CA GLU A 922 -11.85 13.64 23.11
C GLU A 922 -11.20 13.74 21.71
N PHE A 923 -10.18 14.59 21.55
CA PHE A 923 -9.46 14.72 20.29
C PHE A 923 -8.60 13.47 20.06
N THR A 924 -9.07 12.59 19.18
CA THR A 924 -8.36 11.35 18.82
C THR A 924 -7.30 11.56 17.74
N GLY A 925 -7.30 12.73 17.08
CA GLY A 925 -6.37 13.07 16.00
C GLY A 925 -7.07 13.84 14.88
N ARG A 926 -6.39 13.98 13.74
CA ARG A 926 -6.94 14.69 12.56
C ARG A 926 -8.21 14.03 11.99
N SER A 927 -8.40 12.73 12.24
CA SER A 927 -9.57 11.91 11.91
C SER A 927 -10.91 12.63 12.05
N GLY A 928 -11.15 13.22 13.22
CA GLY A 928 -12.39 13.92 13.56
C GLY A 928 -12.47 15.36 13.07
N THR A 929 -11.52 15.85 12.27
CA THR A 929 -11.37 17.28 11.95
C THR A 929 -11.13 17.60 10.47
N PHE A 930 -11.17 16.58 9.59
CA PHE A 930 -11.05 16.74 8.14
C PHE A 930 -12.01 15.80 7.37
N PHE A 931 -12.16 16.02 6.06
CA PHE A 931 -13.28 15.48 5.27
C PHE A 931 -12.87 14.61 4.07
N GLY A 932 -11.65 14.07 4.10
CA GLY A 932 -11.10 13.17 3.09
C GLY A 932 -10.11 12.19 3.71
N TYR A 933 -9.54 11.28 2.92
CA TYR A 933 -8.66 10.22 3.41
C TYR A 933 -9.37 9.36 4.47
N GLU A 934 -8.84 9.25 5.69
CA GLU A 934 -9.48 8.57 6.80
C GLU A 934 -10.64 9.39 7.43
N GLY A 935 -10.78 10.67 7.10
CA GLY A 935 -11.64 11.63 7.79
C GLY A 935 -13.16 11.40 7.74
N LEU A 936 -13.89 12.36 8.30
CA LEU A 936 -15.35 12.30 8.49
C LEU A 936 -16.11 12.02 7.18
N GLY A 937 -16.99 11.01 7.24
CA GLY A 937 -17.82 10.57 6.11
C GLY A 937 -17.07 9.84 4.99
N SER A 938 -15.76 9.61 5.12
CA SER A 938 -14.94 8.91 4.14
C SER A 938 -14.92 7.40 4.38
N ILE A 939 -15.11 6.63 3.31
CA ILE A 939 -14.88 5.18 3.32
C ILE A 939 -13.40 4.95 3.03
N TYR A 940 -12.71 4.20 3.89
CA TYR A 940 -11.34 3.77 3.66
C TYR A 940 -11.31 2.29 3.29
N TRP A 941 -11.11 2.00 2.01
CA TRP A 941 -11.45 0.70 1.40
C TRP A 941 -10.63 -0.47 1.93
N HIS A 942 -9.38 -0.23 2.37
CA HIS A 942 -8.58 -1.30 2.96
C HIS A 942 -9.25 -1.90 4.21
N MET A 943 -9.85 -1.08 5.07
CA MET A 943 -10.52 -1.59 6.26
C MET A 943 -11.81 -2.36 5.92
N VAL A 944 -12.52 -1.94 4.86
CA VAL A 944 -13.70 -2.67 4.35
C VAL A 944 -13.30 -4.04 3.78
N SER A 945 -12.19 -4.13 3.04
CA SER A 945 -11.70 -5.42 2.55
C SER A 945 -11.15 -6.31 3.66
N LYS A 946 -10.58 -5.74 4.75
CA LYS A 946 -10.29 -6.52 5.97
C LYS A 946 -11.56 -7.06 6.61
N LEU A 947 -12.65 -6.27 6.67
CA LEU A 947 -13.96 -6.76 7.11
C LEU A 947 -14.43 -7.91 6.22
N GLN A 948 -14.35 -7.77 4.89
CA GLN A 948 -14.72 -8.83 3.96
C GLN A 948 -13.99 -10.15 4.27
N LEU A 949 -12.66 -10.09 4.48
CA LEU A 949 -11.86 -11.26 4.82
C LEU A 949 -12.23 -11.85 6.19
N ALA A 950 -12.44 -11.01 7.21
CA ALA A 950 -12.85 -11.47 8.54
C ALA A 950 -14.23 -12.15 8.52
N VAL A 951 -15.18 -11.60 7.75
CA VAL A 951 -16.51 -12.19 7.57
C VAL A 951 -16.42 -13.50 6.80
N GLN A 952 -15.54 -13.60 5.80
CA GLN A 952 -15.27 -14.87 5.13
C GLN A 952 -14.76 -15.93 6.10
N GLU A 953 -13.78 -15.60 6.95
CA GLU A 953 -13.28 -16.53 7.99
C GLU A 953 -14.43 -16.97 8.92
N CYS A 954 -15.33 -16.05 9.32
CA CYS A 954 -16.52 -16.37 10.12
C CYS A 954 -17.49 -17.31 9.39
N CYS A 955 -17.75 -17.09 8.09
CA CYS A 955 -18.58 -17.97 7.28
C CYS A 955 -18.01 -19.40 7.25
N LEU A 956 -16.71 -19.52 6.95
CA LEU A 956 -16.03 -20.81 6.87
C LEU A 956 -15.99 -21.52 8.23
N GLN A 957 -15.78 -20.77 9.31
CA GLN A 957 -15.86 -21.31 10.67
C GLN A 957 -17.27 -21.83 10.99
N ALA A 958 -18.31 -21.08 10.64
CA ALA A 958 -19.71 -21.49 10.88
C ALA A 958 -20.07 -22.77 10.11
N ILE A 959 -19.62 -22.88 8.86
CA ILE A 959 -19.81 -24.07 8.02
C ILE A 959 -19.05 -25.27 8.60
N ALA A 960 -17.78 -25.09 8.97
CA ALA A 960 -16.96 -26.14 9.58
C ALA A 960 -17.52 -26.62 10.93
N ALA A 961 -18.15 -25.73 11.70
CA ALA A 961 -18.80 -26.06 12.97
C ALA A 961 -20.19 -26.71 12.82
N GLY A 962 -20.72 -26.85 11.59
CA GLY A 962 -22.06 -27.38 11.35
C GLY A 962 -23.18 -26.47 11.89
N ALA A 963 -22.98 -25.14 11.85
CA ALA A 963 -23.97 -24.19 12.30
C ALA A 963 -25.27 -24.28 11.45
N PRO A 964 -26.45 -23.93 12.03
CA PRO A 964 -27.72 -23.93 11.31
C PRO A 964 -27.67 -23.13 9.99
N GLN A 965 -28.38 -23.62 8.97
CA GLN A 965 -28.44 -23.00 7.63
C GLN A 965 -28.88 -21.53 7.67
N GLU A 966 -29.74 -21.17 8.62
CA GLU A 966 -30.14 -19.77 8.83
C GLU A 966 -28.95 -18.87 9.17
N ILE A 967 -28.06 -19.33 10.06
CA ILE A 967 -26.89 -18.56 10.50
C ILE A 967 -25.87 -18.48 9.36
N THR A 968 -25.52 -19.62 8.74
CA THR A 968 -24.55 -19.65 7.64
C THR A 968 -25.03 -18.86 6.43
N GLY A 969 -26.32 -18.95 6.08
CA GLY A 969 -26.93 -18.18 5.00
C GLY A 969 -26.91 -16.67 5.25
N ARG A 970 -27.19 -16.22 6.49
CA ARG A 970 -27.15 -14.80 6.84
C ARG A 970 -25.74 -14.23 6.94
N LEU A 971 -24.76 -15.01 7.42
CA LEU A 971 -23.35 -14.63 7.36
C LEU A 971 -22.88 -14.48 5.91
N ALA A 972 -23.25 -15.42 5.03
CA ALA A 972 -22.96 -15.33 3.60
C ALA A 972 -23.63 -14.10 2.95
N ALA A 973 -24.85 -13.75 3.37
CA ALA A 973 -25.52 -12.54 2.89
C ALA A 973 -24.76 -11.26 3.27
N HIS A 974 -24.23 -11.17 4.51
CA HIS A 974 -23.35 -10.07 4.92
C HIS A 974 -22.06 -10.05 4.10
N TYR A 975 -21.43 -11.20 3.88
CA TYR A 975 -20.24 -11.33 3.04
C TYR A 975 -20.46 -10.75 1.63
N TYR A 976 -21.51 -11.20 0.93
CA TYR A 976 -21.80 -10.71 -0.42
C TYR A 976 -22.23 -9.25 -0.44
N ALA A 977 -22.93 -8.75 0.58
CA ALA A 977 -23.29 -7.33 0.68
C ALA A 977 -22.06 -6.44 0.87
N ILE A 978 -21.07 -6.88 1.66
CA ILE A 978 -19.79 -6.18 1.81
C ILE A 978 -19.02 -6.19 0.49
N ASN A 979 -18.99 -7.34 -0.20
CA ASN A 979 -18.32 -7.48 -1.49
C ASN A 979 -18.93 -6.61 -2.59
N GLU A 980 -20.27 -6.56 -2.70
CA GLU A 980 -20.99 -5.61 -3.55
C GLU A 980 -20.66 -4.15 -3.18
N GLY A 981 -20.51 -3.87 -1.88
CA GLY A 981 -20.10 -2.57 -1.34
C GLY A 981 -18.71 -2.10 -1.82
N ILE A 982 -17.75 -3.03 -2.03
CA ILE A 982 -16.43 -2.72 -2.61
C ILE A 982 -16.57 -2.06 -3.99
N GLY A 983 -17.60 -2.46 -4.75
CA GLY A 983 -18.11 -1.65 -5.85
C GLY A 983 -17.64 -2.04 -7.25
N VAL A 984 -17.14 -3.26 -7.47
CA VAL A 984 -16.74 -3.77 -8.81
C VAL A 984 -17.88 -3.65 -9.84
N HIS A 985 -19.14 -3.76 -9.39
CA HIS A 985 -20.34 -3.68 -10.22
C HIS A 985 -21.09 -2.35 -10.14
N LYS A 986 -20.51 -1.32 -9.49
CA LYS A 986 -21.08 0.03 -9.50
C LYS A 986 -20.89 0.67 -10.88
N SER A 987 -21.78 1.59 -11.25
CA SER A 987 -21.54 2.41 -12.45
C SER A 987 -20.29 3.28 -12.25
N PRO A 988 -19.59 3.65 -13.34
CA PRO A 988 -18.42 4.53 -13.26
C PRO A 988 -18.72 5.87 -12.57
N ALA A 989 -19.91 6.45 -12.77
CA ALA A 989 -20.31 7.69 -12.10
C ALA A 989 -20.50 7.51 -10.58
N HIS A 990 -21.01 6.35 -10.13
CA HIS A 990 -21.21 6.04 -8.72
C HIS A 990 -19.90 5.67 -8.01
N TYR A 991 -19.05 4.89 -8.67
CA TYR A 991 -17.70 4.58 -8.20
C TYR A 991 -16.79 5.82 -8.24
N GLY A 992 -16.93 6.62 -9.30
CA GLY A 992 -16.12 7.79 -9.62
C GLY A 992 -14.80 7.50 -10.33
N ALA A 993 -14.66 6.32 -10.93
CA ALA A 993 -13.53 5.89 -11.75
C ALA A 993 -13.90 4.57 -12.48
N PHE A 994 -12.92 3.89 -13.08
CA PHE A 994 -13.08 2.50 -13.50
C PHE A 994 -13.29 1.59 -12.26
N PRO A 995 -14.43 0.89 -12.14
CA PRO A 995 -14.72 0.04 -10.96
C PRO A 995 -13.74 -1.13 -10.76
N THR A 996 -13.03 -1.53 -11.82
CA THR A 996 -12.01 -2.58 -11.78
C THR A 996 -10.71 -2.12 -11.12
N ASP A 997 -10.50 -0.82 -10.91
CA ASP A 997 -9.27 -0.29 -10.33
C ASP A 997 -9.42 -0.04 -8.82
N PRO A 998 -8.46 -0.49 -7.98
CA PRO A 998 -8.47 -0.18 -6.55
C PRO A 998 -8.09 1.27 -6.25
N TYR A 999 -8.70 1.82 -5.20
CA TYR A 999 -8.45 3.16 -4.68
C TYR A 999 -8.40 3.13 -3.16
N SER A 1000 -7.63 4.02 -2.52
CA SER A 1000 -7.52 4.00 -1.05
C SER A 1000 -8.82 4.38 -0.35
N HIS A 1001 -9.52 5.41 -0.84
CA HIS A 1001 -10.70 5.94 -0.14
C HIS A 1001 -11.74 6.58 -1.06
N THR A 1002 -12.95 6.79 -0.54
CA THR A 1002 -14.03 7.55 -1.18
C THR A 1002 -14.64 8.51 -0.17
N PRO A 1003 -14.34 9.83 -0.26
CA PRO A 1003 -14.86 10.82 0.68
C PRO A 1003 -16.37 11.05 0.47
N LYS A 1004 -16.99 11.83 1.36
CA LYS A 1004 -18.43 12.10 1.28
C LYS A 1004 -18.86 12.82 0.00
N GLY A 1005 -18.03 13.76 -0.49
CA GLY A 1005 -18.36 14.64 -1.61
C GLY A 1005 -17.66 14.35 -2.94
N LYS A 1006 -16.97 13.21 -3.08
CA LYS A 1006 -16.29 12.81 -4.33
C LYS A 1006 -16.38 11.29 -4.51
N GLY A 1007 -16.04 10.83 -5.71
CA GLY A 1007 -15.81 9.42 -6.00
C GLY A 1007 -14.47 8.90 -5.49
N ALA A 1008 -14.05 7.74 -5.97
CA ALA A 1008 -12.80 7.07 -5.58
C ALA A 1008 -11.55 7.97 -5.74
N GLN A 1009 -10.65 7.97 -4.73
CA GLN A 1009 -9.45 8.79 -4.65
C GLN A 1009 -8.22 7.95 -4.31
N GLN A 1010 -7.06 8.37 -4.86
CA GLN A 1010 -5.75 7.72 -4.74
C GLN A 1010 -5.68 6.31 -5.39
N PRO A 1011 -5.38 6.22 -6.70
CA PRO A 1011 -5.42 4.95 -7.44
C PRO A 1011 -4.29 3.98 -7.05
N GLY A 1012 -4.52 2.70 -7.31
CA GLY A 1012 -3.48 1.67 -7.44
C GLY A 1012 -3.05 1.00 -6.13
N MET A 1013 -1.83 1.30 -5.67
CA MET A 1013 -1.10 0.54 -4.64
C MET A 1013 -1.60 0.75 -3.20
N THR A 1014 -2.88 0.44 -2.95
CA THR A 1014 -3.49 0.36 -1.61
C THR A 1014 -3.36 -1.04 -1.01
N GLY A 1015 -3.24 -1.16 0.31
CA GLY A 1015 -3.23 -2.44 1.02
C GLY A 1015 -4.53 -3.24 0.88
N GLN A 1016 -5.61 -2.62 0.39
CA GLN A 1016 -6.88 -3.27 0.07
C GLN A 1016 -6.69 -4.53 -0.80
N VAL A 1017 -5.82 -4.43 -1.79
CA VAL A 1017 -5.70 -5.46 -2.85
C VAL A 1017 -5.28 -6.82 -2.29
N LYS A 1018 -4.45 -6.85 -1.25
CA LYS A 1018 -3.98 -8.11 -0.65
C LYS A 1018 -5.13 -8.86 0.03
N GLU A 1019 -6.06 -8.11 0.66
CA GLU A 1019 -7.21 -8.68 1.36
C GLU A 1019 -8.20 -9.26 0.34
N ASP A 1020 -8.41 -8.56 -0.77
CA ASP A 1020 -9.29 -8.98 -1.85
C ASP A 1020 -8.74 -10.22 -2.58
N ILE A 1021 -7.42 -10.34 -2.76
CA ILE A 1021 -6.77 -11.54 -3.32
C ILE A 1021 -7.03 -12.76 -2.43
N ILE A 1022 -6.76 -12.64 -1.13
CA ILE A 1022 -6.95 -13.74 -0.18
C ILE A 1022 -8.44 -14.09 -0.08
N SER A 1023 -9.32 -13.08 -0.08
CA SER A 1023 -10.77 -13.29 -0.13
C SER A 1023 -11.18 -14.06 -1.39
N ARG A 1024 -10.62 -13.72 -2.56
CA ARG A 1024 -10.92 -14.41 -3.82
C ARG A 1024 -10.49 -15.88 -3.78
N PHE A 1025 -9.31 -16.19 -3.23
CA PHE A 1025 -8.90 -17.58 -3.03
C PHE A 1025 -9.82 -18.33 -2.06
N GLY A 1026 -10.32 -17.65 -1.02
CA GLY A 1026 -11.33 -18.20 -0.12
C GLY A 1026 -12.69 -18.45 -0.79
N GLU A 1027 -13.16 -17.55 -1.68
CA GLU A 1027 -14.38 -17.77 -2.48
C GLU A 1027 -14.23 -18.99 -3.40
N LEU A 1028 -13.08 -19.11 -4.07
CA LEU A 1028 -12.73 -20.24 -4.92
C LEU A 1028 -12.50 -21.53 -4.11
N GLY A 1029 -12.48 -21.46 -2.78
CA GLY A 1029 -12.37 -22.62 -1.91
C GLY A 1029 -10.97 -23.23 -1.86
N LEU A 1030 -9.93 -22.46 -2.11
CA LEU A 1030 -8.54 -22.95 -2.02
C LEU A 1030 -8.10 -22.96 -0.56
N VAL A 1031 -8.13 -24.16 0.04
CA VAL A 1031 -7.82 -24.33 1.46
C VAL A 1031 -6.60 -25.23 1.60
N VAL A 1032 -5.53 -24.71 2.21
CA VAL A 1032 -4.37 -25.53 2.59
C VAL A 1032 -4.48 -25.91 4.06
N ALA A 1033 -4.41 -27.20 4.34
CA ALA A 1033 -4.45 -27.74 5.70
C ALA A 1033 -3.62 -29.03 5.77
N GLY A 1034 -2.77 -29.15 6.79
CA GLY A 1034 -1.95 -30.35 6.97
C GLY A 1034 -0.97 -30.61 5.81
N GLY A 1035 -0.55 -29.57 5.09
CA GLY A 1035 0.28 -29.70 3.88
C GLY A 1035 -0.48 -30.20 2.63
N GLU A 1036 -1.80 -30.36 2.69
CA GLU A 1036 -2.64 -30.77 1.55
C GLU A 1036 -3.43 -29.58 0.98
N LEU A 1037 -3.55 -29.50 -0.35
CA LEU A 1037 -4.46 -28.57 -1.02
C LEU A 1037 -5.86 -29.18 -1.14
N HIS A 1038 -6.86 -28.49 -0.60
CA HIS A 1038 -8.28 -28.84 -0.65
C HIS A 1038 -9.07 -27.85 -1.49
N PHE A 1039 -10.15 -28.34 -2.12
CA PHE A 1039 -11.10 -27.56 -2.92
C PHE A 1039 -12.46 -27.55 -2.22
N LYS A 1040 -12.77 -26.47 -1.50
CA LYS A 1040 -13.99 -26.28 -0.69
C LYS A 1040 -14.69 -24.96 -1.05
N PRO A 1041 -15.29 -24.84 -2.25
CA PRO A 1041 -15.86 -23.58 -2.75
C PRO A 1041 -17.24 -23.27 -2.14
N ASP A 1042 -17.32 -23.26 -0.80
CA ASP A 1042 -18.59 -23.13 -0.07
C ASP A 1042 -19.24 -21.73 -0.22
N LEU A 1043 -18.47 -20.74 -0.69
CA LEU A 1043 -18.91 -19.37 -0.96
C LEU A 1043 -18.83 -19.00 -2.46
N LEU A 1044 -18.65 -19.99 -3.34
CA LEU A 1044 -18.62 -19.74 -4.78
C LEU A 1044 -20.05 -19.70 -5.33
N ARG A 1045 -20.44 -18.58 -5.92
CA ARG A 1045 -21.78 -18.42 -6.50
C ARG A 1045 -21.91 -19.13 -7.84
N ALA A 1046 -23.09 -19.69 -8.10
CA ALA A 1046 -23.40 -20.35 -9.35
C ALA A 1046 -23.17 -19.47 -10.60
N GLN A 1047 -23.43 -18.16 -10.49
CA GLN A 1047 -23.27 -17.22 -11.60
C GLN A 1047 -21.83 -16.99 -12.06
N GLU A 1048 -20.81 -17.51 -11.36
CA GLU A 1048 -19.39 -17.42 -11.76
C GLU A 1048 -19.03 -18.39 -12.90
N PHE A 1049 -19.81 -19.45 -13.09
CA PHE A 1049 -19.57 -20.45 -14.12
C PHE A 1049 -20.03 -19.96 -15.48
N LEU A 1050 -19.20 -20.17 -16.50
CA LEU A 1050 -19.47 -19.72 -17.87
C LEU A 1050 -20.79 -20.30 -18.42
N SER A 1051 -21.64 -19.45 -19.00
CA SER A 1051 -22.82 -19.89 -19.75
C SER A 1051 -22.47 -20.43 -21.13
N THR A 1052 -21.38 -19.96 -21.72
CA THR A 1052 -20.85 -20.35 -23.03
C THR A 1052 -19.35 -20.61 -22.92
N GLY A 1053 -18.84 -21.60 -23.67
CA GLY A 1053 -17.40 -21.89 -23.64
C GLY A 1053 -16.53 -20.68 -24.00
N SER A 1054 -15.33 -20.62 -23.43
CA SER A 1054 -14.35 -19.55 -23.63
C SER A 1054 -12.94 -20.13 -23.77
N VAL A 1055 -12.00 -19.30 -24.20
CA VAL A 1055 -10.57 -19.62 -24.19
C VAL A 1055 -9.94 -18.99 -22.96
N PHE A 1056 -9.12 -19.76 -22.25
CA PHE A 1056 -8.28 -19.27 -21.16
C PHE A 1056 -6.83 -19.26 -21.63
N ASP A 1057 -6.31 -18.06 -21.85
CA ASP A 1057 -4.90 -17.80 -22.13
C ASP A 1057 -4.16 -17.62 -20.81
N TYR A 1058 -3.06 -18.35 -20.63
CA TYR A 1058 -2.26 -18.32 -19.41
C TYR A 1058 -0.77 -18.47 -19.71
N ILE A 1059 0.06 -18.16 -18.71
CA ILE A 1059 1.51 -18.35 -18.79
C ILE A 1059 1.87 -19.53 -17.89
N ASP A 1060 2.51 -20.55 -18.43
CA ASP A 1060 2.98 -21.70 -17.65
C ASP A 1060 4.25 -21.38 -16.84
N LEU A 1061 4.68 -22.32 -15.98
CA LEU A 1061 5.87 -22.17 -15.13
C LEU A 1061 7.19 -22.00 -15.91
N SER A 1062 7.22 -22.35 -17.20
CA SER A 1062 8.38 -22.13 -18.08
C SER A 1062 8.36 -20.75 -18.77
N GLY A 1063 7.35 -19.93 -18.44
CA GLY A 1063 7.17 -18.60 -19.01
C GLY A 1063 6.57 -18.60 -20.41
N GLN A 1064 6.04 -19.74 -20.89
CA GLN A 1064 5.45 -19.84 -22.22
C GLN A 1064 3.94 -19.55 -22.17
N ALA A 1065 3.45 -18.84 -23.19
CA ALA A 1065 2.03 -18.61 -23.37
C ALA A 1065 1.34 -19.90 -23.85
N GLN A 1066 0.24 -20.23 -23.18
CA GLN A 1066 -0.58 -21.40 -23.44
C GLN A 1066 -2.04 -20.98 -23.53
N SER A 1067 -2.84 -21.74 -24.26
CA SER A 1067 -4.28 -21.52 -24.37
C SER A 1067 -5.02 -22.84 -24.16
N LYS A 1068 -6.15 -22.79 -23.47
CA LYS A 1068 -7.04 -23.94 -23.32
C LYS A 1068 -8.51 -23.56 -23.38
N HIS A 1069 -9.34 -24.48 -23.87
CA HIS A 1069 -10.78 -24.29 -23.89
C HIS A 1069 -11.39 -24.57 -22.52
N VAL A 1070 -12.21 -23.64 -22.03
CA VAL A 1070 -13.02 -23.78 -20.82
C VAL A 1070 -14.48 -23.96 -21.27
N PRO A 1071 -15.10 -25.13 -21.05
CA PRO A 1071 -16.45 -25.39 -21.53
C PRO A 1071 -17.52 -24.59 -20.77
N ALA A 1072 -18.72 -24.51 -21.33
CA ALA A 1072 -19.89 -24.03 -20.59
C ALA A 1072 -20.11 -24.87 -19.32
N GLY A 1073 -20.56 -24.24 -18.24
CA GLY A 1073 -20.69 -24.86 -16.92
C GLY A 1073 -19.37 -25.03 -16.17
N ALA A 1074 -18.28 -24.40 -16.64
CA ALA A 1074 -16.96 -24.39 -16.00
C ALA A 1074 -16.41 -22.97 -15.80
N LEU A 1075 -15.37 -22.86 -15.00
CA LEU A 1075 -14.51 -21.68 -14.86
C LEU A 1075 -13.06 -22.12 -14.66
N CYS A 1076 -12.09 -21.23 -14.91
CA CYS A 1076 -10.68 -21.55 -14.78
C CYS A 1076 -9.90 -20.41 -14.11
N PHE A 1077 -8.92 -20.75 -13.29
CA PHE A 1077 -7.99 -19.81 -12.63
C PHE A 1077 -6.64 -20.50 -12.40
N THR A 1078 -5.66 -19.81 -11.84
CA THR A 1078 -4.39 -20.44 -11.43
C THR A 1078 -4.17 -20.39 -9.91
N TYR A 1079 -3.42 -21.36 -9.40
CA TYR A 1079 -2.84 -21.33 -8.05
C TYR A 1079 -1.42 -21.90 -8.10
N CYS A 1080 -0.44 -21.17 -7.56
CA CYS A 1080 0.98 -21.44 -7.79
C CYS A 1080 1.32 -21.53 -9.30
N GLN A 1081 0.60 -20.77 -10.14
CA GLN A 1081 0.67 -20.75 -11.61
C GLN A 1081 0.24 -22.06 -12.32
N VAL A 1082 -0.36 -23.02 -11.59
CA VAL A 1082 -0.98 -24.21 -12.18
C VAL A 1082 -2.44 -23.92 -12.52
N PRO A 1083 -2.90 -24.16 -13.75
CA PRO A 1083 -4.30 -23.97 -14.12
C PRO A 1083 -5.21 -24.98 -13.41
N ILE A 1084 -6.25 -24.47 -12.77
CA ILE A 1084 -7.30 -25.21 -12.07
C ILE A 1084 -8.63 -24.90 -12.74
N THR A 1085 -9.34 -25.92 -13.20
CA THR A 1085 -10.66 -25.78 -13.81
C THR A 1085 -11.73 -26.44 -12.97
N TYR A 1086 -12.70 -25.65 -12.54
CA TYR A 1086 -13.89 -26.14 -11.88
C TYR A 1086 -14.96 -26.40 -12.92
N ARG A 1087 -15.60 -27.56 -12.90
CA ARG A 1087 -16.83 -27.84 -13.66
C ARG A 1087 -17.91 -28.39 -12.75
N ARG A 1088 -19.16 -28.13 -13.11
CA ARG A 1088 -20.28 -28.84 -12.49
C ARG A 1088 -20.41 -30.26 -13.05
N ALA A 1089 -20.64 -31.22 -12.18
CA ALA A 1089 -20.83 -32.62 -12.52
C ALA A 1089 -21.74 -33.34 -11.51
N GLU A 1090 -22.30 -34.48 -11.91
CA GLU A 1090 -23.08 -35.33 -11.00
C GLU A 1090 -22.21 -35.98 -9.92
N ASN A 1091 -20.98 -36.35 -10.26
CA ASN A 1091 -20.02 -36.95 -9.35
C ASN A 1091 -18.89 -35.96 -9.01
N THR A 1092 -18.56 -35.85 -7.73
CA THR A 1092 -17.45 -35.00 -7.25
C THR A 1092 -16.11 -35.72 -7.38
N GLY A 1093 -15.05 -34.95 -7.58
CA GLY A 1093 -13.68 -35.48 -7.57
C GLY A 1093 -12.68 -34.54 -8.20
N VAL A 1094 -11.41 -34.92 -8.10
CA VAL A 1094 -10.27 -34.20 -8.68
C VAL A 1094 -9.58 -35.12 -9.68
N GLU A 1095 -9.22 -34.57 -10.83
CA GLU A 1095 -8.38 -35.21 -11.84
C GLU A 1095 -7.13 -34.35 -12.05
N ILE A 1096 -5.97 -34.94 -11.83
CA ILE A 1096 -4.66 -34.32 -11.91
C ILE A 1096 -4.00 -34.80 -13.19
N ILE A 1097 -3.56 -33.84 -14.01
CA ILE A 1097 -2.87 -34.12 -15.26
C ILE A 1097 -1.41 -33.70 -15.08
N TYR A 1098 -0.51 -34.68 -15.14
CA TYR A 1098 0.92 -34.45 -15.02
C TYR A 1098 1.54 -34.05 -16.37
N ALA A 1099 2.73 -33.43 -16.31
CA ALA A 1099 3.44 -32.96 -17.50
C ALA A 1099 3.86 -34.10 -18.45
N ASP A 1100 4.07 -35.31 -17.93
CA ASP A 1100 4.35 -36.53 -18.70
C ASP A 1100 3.09 -37.15 -19.34
N GLY A 1101 1.91 -36.56 -19.09
CA GLY A 1101 0.62 -37.05 -19.57
C GLY A 1101 -0.04 -38.09 -18.65
N ALA A 1102 0.60 -38.47 -17.53
CA ALA A 1102 -0.03 -39.33 -16.54
C ALA A 1102 -1.25 -38.63 -15.92
N LEU A 1103 -2.22 -39.45 -15.52
CA LEU A 1103 -3.50 -38.99 -15.00
C LEU A 1103 -3.79 -39.68 -13.68
N GLN A 1104 -4.08 -38.89 -12.65
CA GLN A 1104 -4.45 -39.38 -11.32
C GLN A 1104 -5.82 -38.84 -10.95
N LYS A 1105 -6.70 -39.72 -10.45
CA LYS A 1105 -8.04 -39.34 -9.98
C LYS A 1105 -8.10 -39.49 -8.47
N ASN A 1106 -8.71 -38.53 -7.80
CA ASN A 1106 -9.06 -38.58 -6.40
C ASN A 1106 -10.58 -38.35 -6.26
N PRO A 1107 -11.36 -39.26 -5.66
CA PRO A 1107 -12.78 -39.03 -5.43
C PRO A 1107 -13.03 -37.90 -4.42
N ASN A 1108 -12.05 -37.59 -3.56
CA ASN A 1108 -12.16 -36.51 -2.60
C ASN A 1108 -11.70 -35.20 -3.23
N LEU A 1109 -12.31 -34.08 -2.81
CA LEU A 1109 -11.95 -32.73 -3.24
C LEU A 1109 -10.66 -32.21 -2.58
N LYS A 1110 -9.57 -32.99 -2.72
CA LYS A 1110 -8.24 -32.67 -2.20
C LYS A 1110 -7.14 -33.36 -2.99
N LEU A 1111 -5.93 -32.86 -2.86
CA LEU A 1111 -4.71 -33.50 -3.36
C LEU A 1111 -4.05 -34.28 -2.22
N ASP A 1112 -3.26 -35.30 -2.58
CA ASP A 1112 -2.36 -35.95 -1.62
C ASP A 1112 -1.18 -35.02 -1.26
N PRO A 1113 -0.45 -35.28 -0.15
CA PRO A 1113 0.63 -34.42 0.31
C PRO A 1113 1.77 -34.24 -0.72
N GLU A 1114 2.15 -35.31 -1.43
CA GLU A 1114 3.25 -35.26 -2.40
C GLU A 1114 2.88 -34.43 -3.62
N THR A 1115 1.65 -34.57 -4.13
CA THR A 1115 1.14 -33.74 -5.23
C THR A 1115 1.03 -32.27 -4.80
N SER A 1116 0.53 -32.00 -3.59
CA SER A 1116 0.43 -30.64 -3.04
C SER A 1116 1.81 -29.99 -2.96
N LYS A 1117 2.80 -30.71 -2.42
CA LYS A 1117 4.19 -30.27 -2.34
C LYS A 1117 4.78 -29.91 -3.70
N LYS A 1118 4.53 -30.71 -4.75
CA LYS A 1118 5.02 -30.41 -6.11
C LYS A 1118 4.45 -29.11 -6.68
N ILE A 1119 3.21 -28.76 -6.33
CA ILE A 1119 2.55 -27.51 -6.72
C ILE A 1119 3.16 -26.34 -5.94
N PHE A 1120 3.25 -26.45 -4.62
CA PHE A 1120 3.82 -25.41 -3.76
C PHE A 1120 5.29 -25.12 -4.11
N ALA A 1121 6.06 -26.17 -4.42
CA ALA A 1121 7.45 -26.09 -4.88
C ALA A 1121 7.60 -25.75 -6.36
N ARG A 1122 6.49 -25.49 -7.07
CA ARG A 1122 6.46 -25.02 -8.48
C ARG A 1122 7.36 -25.84 -9.41
N THR A 1123 7.34 -27.16 -9.23
CA THR A 1123 8.24 -28.09 -9.94
C THR A 1123 7.95 -28.26 -11.44
N GLY A 1124 6.80 -27.78 -11.92
CA GLY A 1124 6.32 -28.05 -13.29
C GLY A 1124 5.78 -29.48 -13.49
N ALA A 1125 5.77 -30.34 -12.47
CA ALA A 1125 5.33 -31.73 -12.61
C ALA A 1125 3.82 -31.84 -12.86
N VAL A 1126 3.01 -30.98 -12.25
CA VAL A 1126 1.56 -30.91 -12.47
C VAL A 1126 1.28 -29.89 -13.56
N ARG A 1127 0.67 -30.33 -14.66
CA ARG A 1127 0.30 -29.47 -15.78
C ARG A 1127 -1.03 -28.77 -15.54
N GLU A 1128 -2.02 -29.49 -15.01
CA GLU A 1128 -3.39 -29.00 -14.86
C GLU A 1128 -4.16 -29.81 -13.82
N ILE A 1129 -5.14 -29.16 -13.18
CA ILE A 1129 -6.07 -29.78 -12.25
C ILE A 1129 -7.51 -29.53 -12.70
N LEU A 1130 -8.29 -30.59 -12.81
CA LEU A 1130 -9.72 -30.54 -13.10
C LEU A 1130 -10.50 -30.94 -11.83
N VAL A 1131 -11.39 -30.07 -11.38
CA VAL A 1131 -12.21 -30.32 -10.19
C VAL A 1131 -13.67 -30.41 -10.61
N ALA A 1132 -14.27 -31.57 -10.38
CA ALA A 1132 -15.68 -31.82 -10.57
C ALA A 1132 -16.42 -31.49 -9.27
N LEU A 1133 -17.23 -30.43 -9.32
CA LEU A 1133 -18.06 -29.96 -8.21
C LEU A 1133 -19.50 -30.44 -8.38
N PRO A 1134 -20.24 -30.67 -7.29
CA PRO A 1134 -21.61 -31.13 -7.39
C PRO A 1134 -22.49 -30.06 -8.04
N ILE A 1135 -23.50 -30.48 -8.82
CA ILE A 1135 -24.56 -29.58 -9.27
C ILE A 1135 -25.40 -29.23 -8.04
N GLN A 1136 -25.20 -28.04 -7.47
CA GLN A 1136 -26.08 -27.52 -6.42
C GLN A 1136 -27.37 -27.00 -7.08
N ASN A 1137 -28.53 -27.43 -6.57
CA ASN A 1137 -29.81 -26.76 -6.84
C ASN A 1137 -29.79 -25.44 -6.07
N GLU A 1138 -30.08 -24.33 -6.77
CA GLU A 1138 -29.93 -22.93 -6.30
C GLU A 1138 -30.48 -22.63 -4.91
#